data_AF-A0A7Y7LV24-F1
#
_entry.id   AF-A0A7Y7LV24-F1
#
_cell.length_a   1.000
_cell.length_b   1.000
_cell.length_c   1.000
_cell.angle_alpha   90.00
_cell.angle_beta   90.00
_cell.angle_gamma   90.00
#
_symmetry.space_group_name_H-M   'P 1'
#
loop_
_entity.id
_entity.type
_entity.pdbx_description
1 polymer ?
#
loop_
_entity_poly.entity_id
_entity_poly.type
_entity_poly.pdbx_seq_one_letter_code
_entity_poly.pdbx_strand_id
1 'polypeptide(L)'
;MNAPRPSLTALLRDGLRTGAATLWIDDDGAMRRDEFAALVVAQVSLLRRQGVKAGERVVLHGVASRGLAAMLVGCLLEGVVAVPVDAALPPARKQAMLDAAAATLAIEFAMQSPLGADGIRRVAGVASPQAGWTLDDLGLPKIAPDAGCYIFFTSGTTGRPKGILGRRGGLAHFLAWEAGMLGLQPGDRVGVLTRLSFDVVLRDLLLPIVASVTGCLPPADAPPTPAEVPDWLARMGVSVLHAVPSLAQACLAALPAGARNATLRHTLFAGEPLGSALVGRWRTAFPSSAVYNLYGPTETTLAKFCARVPDPAPEGIQCCGLPLPEVDVRILDEALQASGPGEPGEVAIRTVHRSLGYLDPEEPSAARFIVLDGQPAYLSGDLGFLDAQGALHLRGRKDHQVKILGTRIEPAGVAAVLQSHESVTDAAVVCVTNEEGGAQLVGYFSTHADAQAVRRSLRPFLAERLPAAAIPSHLIALDALPLTPNGKLDRARLPAPAPRADAAAAASDADVDELALGVAAAIALVLRKAHVGVDEDFFALGGDSLAAMRLCAELEARLGVHAQPLLLMYAPTARELARQLQEAGSAAPAPIPPAPRTRWFALSPQQRRYFRTFCAGGNRNWCNMVALFELPDEVDAYAVGRALTEIALRHDSLCLRFDHDEEGAVRQSIVPTEDVPVALCDLSALDAEALARRIDALRVAQGEAEIALFSDAPLFRATLLVLPGRRRRLLWTVHHLVSDGTSQGLLGRELAARLAGRPWTTDAPPSMRDIAAWAGARNASAQAARSHFRELLAAPYRHRYMPDRLRCDDPQRCHAIEAAMSGTLRDAVVAAARRLKCTPYVLYVGAYFRWLAALTECDDLVVVTPLAGRAHPQVAQAIGDFINLVPLRVTGLGTLSPGQLVERVRDGIALAARHQDFQFDQVLDELGLPPGADRNPLTGFSLNFMPQADGDAPGLATPRHADRGYRLKYDLLMLIRGWHDATHVEFQYRAGLLSPSEIEECFTDYCSHLEALSHA
;
A
#
# COMPACT_ATOMS: atom_id res chain seq x y z
N MET A 1 -9.82 1.55 59.13
CA MET A 1 -10.00 0.14 59.52
C MET A 1 -9.13 -0.69 58.59
N ASN A 2 -8.23 -1.52 59.12
CA ASN A 2 -7.30 -2.28 58.28
C ASN A 2 -7.96 -3.55 57.75
N ALA A 3 -8.59 -3.45 56.57
CA ALA A 3 -8.80 -4.64 55.76
C ALA A 3 -7.42 -5.26 55.43
N PRO A 4 -7.27 -6.59 55.43
CA PRO A 4 -6.01 -7.22 55.02
C PRO A 4 -5.73 -6.87 53.55
N ARG A 5 -4.57 -6.27 53.27
CA ARG A 5 -4.19 -5.89 51.89
C ARG A 5 -4.25 -7.11 50.97
N PRO A 6 -4.83 -7.00 49.75
CA PRO A 6 -5.05 -8.14 48.88
C PRO A 6 -3.71 -8.76 48.44
N SER A 7 -3.56 -10.06 48.65
CA SER A 7 -2.41 -10.82 48.15
C SER A 7 -2.61 -11.14 46.68
N LEU A 8 -1.65 -10.76 45.82
CA LEU A 8 -1.68 -11.09 44.39
C LEU A 8 -1.86 -12.59 44.14
N THR A 9 -1.17 -13.42 44.94
CA THR A 9 -1.27 -14.89 44.86
C THR A 9 -2.68 -15.38 45.21
N ALA A 10 -3.37 -14.75 46.17
CA ALA A 10 -4.74 -15.11 46.52
C ALA A 10 -5.73 -14.68 45.43
N LEU A 11 -5.66 -13.41 44.97
CA LEU A 11 -6.52 -12.90 43.89
C LEU A 11 -6.47 -13.79 42.63
N LEU A 12 -5.26 -14.18 42.21
CA LEU A 12 -5.08 -15.04 41.04
C LEU A 12 -5.55 -16.48 41.32
N ARG A 13 -5.16 -17.09 42.44
CA ARG A 13 -5.53 -18.47 42.77
C ARG A 13 -7.04 -18.66 42.95
N ASP A 14 -7.71 -17.70 43.58
CA ASP A 14 -9.13 -17.80 43.92
C ASP A 14 -10.01 -17.40 42.71
N GLY A 15 -9.55 -16.43 41.89
CA GLY A 15 -10.13 -16.10 40.58
C GLY A 15 -9.96 -17.18 39.51
N LEU A 16 -8.95 -18.05 39.63
CA LEU A 16 -8.82 -19.28 38.82
C LEU A 16 -9.77 -20.41 39.25
N ARG A 17 -10.41 -20.32 40.42
CA ARG A 17 -11.33 -21.35 40.94
C ARG A 17 -12.81 -20.98 40.79
N THR A 18 -13.11 -19.69 40.69
CA THR A 18 -14.48 -19.16 40.79
C THR A 18 -14.78 -18.14 39.70
N GLY A 19 -16.04 -18.06 39.27
CA GLY A 19 -16.48 -17.08 38.26
C GLY A 19 -17.19 -17.70 37.06
N ALA A 20 -17.18 -16.95 35.95
CA ALA A 20 -17.67 -17.41 34.66
C ALA A 20 -16.98 -18.71 34.22
N ALA A 21 -17.75 -19.68 33.71
CA ALA A 21 -17.23 -20.97 33.28
C ALA A 21 -16.24 -20.83 32.11
N THR A 22 -16.54 -19.96 31.14
CA THR A 22 -15.58 -19.47 30.15
C THR A 22 -14.69 -18.40 30.78
N LEU A 23 -13.38 -18.46 30.52
CA LEU A 23 -12.43 -17.43 30.92
C LEU A 23 -11.84 -16.68 29.72
N TRP A 24 -11.57 -17.37 28.61
CA TRP A 24 -11.05 -16.73 27.39
C TRP A 24 -11.92 -17.04 26.17
N ILE A 25 -12.06 -16.07 25.27
CA ILE A 25 -12.64 -16.24 23.93
C ILE A 25 -11.69 -15.57 22.93
N ASP A 26 -11.39 -16.25 21.85
CA ASP A 26 -10.60 -15.81 20.70
C ASP A 26 -10.96 -16.71 19.49
N ASP A 27 -10.17 -16.68 18.42
CA ASP A 27 -10.46 -17.42 17.19
C ASP A 27 -10.30 -18.95 17.36
N ASP A 28 -9.55 -19.42 18.37
CA ASP A 28 -9.57 -20.82 18.84
C ASP A 28 -10.83 -21.13 19.70
N GLY A 29 -11.92 -20.37 19.52
CA GLY A 29 -13.20 -20.53 20.20
C GLY A 29 -13.21 -20.04 21.66
N ALA A 30 -13.71 -20.87 22.57
CA ALA A 30 -13.86 -20.52 23.99
C ALA A 30 -13.15 -21.51 24.91
N MET A 31 -12.28 -21.01 25.79
CA MET A 31 -11.56 -21.80 26.79
C MET A 31 -12.23 -21.68 28.17
N ARG A 32 -12.44 -22.81 28.85
CA ARG A 32 -12.98 -22.80 30.21
C ARG A 32 -11.93 -22.44 31.26
N ARG A 33 -12.41 -22.00 32.43
CA ARG A 33 -11.61 -21.61 33.59
C ARG A 33 -10.80 -22.77 34.17
N ASP A 34 -11.36 -23.99 34.20
CA ASP A 34 -10.67 -25.21 34.63
C ASP A 34 -9.54 -25.60 33.66
N GLU A 35 -9.78 -25.48 32.35
CA GLU A 35 -8.76 -25.73 31.32
C GLU A 35 -7.61 -24.73 31.41
N PHE A 36 -7.92 -23.45 31.59
CA PHE A 36 -6.89 -22.42 31.78
C PHE A 36 -6.13 -22.60 33.11
N ALA A 37 -6.79 -23.01 34.19
CA ALA A 37 -6.11 -23.35 35.45
C ALA A 37 -5.14 -24.53 35.27
N ALA A 38 -5.52 -25.56 34.52
CA ALA A 38 -4.62 -26.66 34.17
C ALA A 38 -3.48 -26.23 33.21
N LEU A 39 -3.71 -25.25 32.32
CA LEU A 39 -2.65 -24.62 31.54
C LEU A 39 -1.66 -23.86 32.45
N VAL A 40 -2.14 -23.08 33.43
CA VAL A 40 -1.28 -22.41 34.43
C VAL A 40 -0.41 -23.42 35.20
N VAL A 41 -0.97 -24.57 35.61
CA VAL A 41 -0.19 -25.66 36.24
C VAL A 41 0.91 -26.18 35.30
N ALA A 42 0.62 -26.33 34.01
CA ALA A 42 1.61 -26.76 33.02
C ALA A 42 2.73 -25.72 32.81
N GLN A 43 2.41 -24.41 32.84
CA GLN A 43 3.41 -23.34 32.76
C GLN A 43 4.28 -23.25 34.03
N VAL A 44 3.69 -23.38 35.23
CA VAL A 44 4.46 -23.47 36.49
C VAL A 44 5.39 -24.69 36.47
N SER A 45 4.89 -25.83 35.99
CA SER A 45 5.69 -27.04 35.81
C SER A 45 6.82 -26.84 34.79
N LEU A 46 6.61 -26.03 33.74
CA LEU A 46 7.67 -25.65 32.81
C LEU A 46 8.74 -24.79 33.50
N LEU A 47 8.37 -23.71 34.20
CA LEU A 47 9.31 -22.86 34.94
C LEU A 47 10.19 -23.66 35.90
N ARG A 48 9.59 -24.56 36.68
CA ARG A 48 10.30 -25.45 37.61
C ARG A 48 11.25 -26.41 36.89
N ARG A 49 10.83 -27.03 35.78
CA ARG A 49 11.70 -27.87 34.93
C ARG A 49 12.86 -27.07 34.31
N GLN A 50 12.68 -25.78 34.05
CA GLN A 50 13.76 -24.89 33.60
C GLN A 50 14.68 -24.38 34.72
N GLY A 51 14.43 -24.76 35.97
CA GLY A 51 15.25 -24.44 37.15
C GLY A 51 14.99 -23.07 37.78
N VAL A 52 13.95 -22.36 37.32
CA VAL A 52 13.68 -20.95 37.68
C VAL A 52 13.24 -20.81 39.14
N LYS A 53 13.71 -19.77 39.82
CA LYS A 53 13.41 -19.45 41.22
C LYS A 53 12.69 -18.11 41.39
N ALA A 54 12.04 -17.93 42.54
CA ALA A 54 11.46 -16.65 42.93
C ALA A 54 12.51 -15.53 42.92
N GLY A 55 12.16 -14.38 42.35
CA GLY A 55 13.05 -13.22 42.16
C GLY A 55 13.90 -13.25 40.88
N GLU A 56 14.05 -14.41 40.22
CA GLU A 56 14.70 -14.49 38.90
C GLU A 56 13.81 -13.88 37.81
N ARG A 57 14.42 -13.47 36.70
CA ARG A 57 13.78 -12.70 35.62
C ARG A 57 13.58 -13.58 34.39
N VAL A 58 12.34 -13.66 33.91
CA VAL A 58 11.98 -14.47 32.74
C VAL A 58 11.28 -13.60 31.70
N VAL A 59 11.90 -13.47 30.53
CA VAL A 59 11.29 -12.88 29.34
C VAL A 59 10.08 -13.70 28.92
N LEU A 60 8.99 -13.02 28.56
CA LEU A 60 7.79 -13.60 27.96
C LEU A 60 7.65 -12.98 26.57
N HIS A 61 8.01 -13.73 25.52
CA HIS A 61 8.11 -13.22 24.16
C HIS A 61 6.93 -13.66 23.30
N GLY A 62 6.25 -12.73 22.63
CA GLY A 62 5.18 -13.04 21.70
C GLY A 62 4.14 -11.93 21.57
N VAL A 63 2.87 -12.33 21.56
CA VAL A 63 1.68 -11.45 21.58
C VAL A 63 0.74 -11.89 22.71
N ALA A 64 -0.30 -11.11 23.00
CA ALA A 64 -1.31 -11.49 23.99
C ALA A 64 -2.03 -12.78 23.53
N SER A 65 -2.00 -13.84 24.35
CA SER A 65 -2.59 -15.14 24.04
C SER A 65 -2.91 -15.93 25.32
N ARG A 66 -3.75 -16.98 25.21
CA ARG A 66 -4.04 -17.93 26.31
C ARG A 66 -2.75 -18.47 26.93
N GLY A 67 -1.78 -18.89 26.11
CA GLY A 67 -0.49 -19.43 26.56
C GLY A 67 0.32 -18.43 27.37
N LEU A 68 0.47 -17.20 26.84
CA LEU A 68 1.24 -16.15 27.50
C LEU A 68 0.56 -15.65 28.78
N ALA A 69 -0.77 -15.52 28.78
CA ALA A 69 -1.55 -15.18 29.96
C ALA A 69 -1.33 -16.22 31.09
N ALA A 70 -1.39 -17.51 30.75
CA ALA A 70 -1.14 -18.58 31.71
C ALA A 70 0.30 -18.58 32.25
N MET A 71 1.29 -18.21 31.43
CA MET A 71 2.70 -18.14 31.85
C MET A 71 2.99 -16.88 32.68
N LEU A 72 2.39 -15.74 32.35
CA LEU A 72 2.42 -14.55 33.20
C LEU A 72 1.87 -14.88 34.59
N VAL A 73 0.70 -15.52 34.65
CA VAL A 73 0.11 -15.98 35.92
C VAL A 73 1.03 -16.99 36.63
N GLY A 74 1.62 -17.96 35.90
CA GLY A 74 2.58 -18.91 36.47
C GLY A 74 3.80 -18.23 37.10
N CYS A 75 4.39 -17.23 36.42
CA CYS A 75 5.47 -16.41 36.97
C CYS A 75 5.02 -15.67 38.24
N LEU A 76 3.83 -15.04 38.19
CA LEU A 76 3.27 -14.32 39.32
C LEU A 76 2.95 -15.23 40.52
N LEU A 77 2.57 -16.49 40.33
CA LEU A 77 2.33 -17.46 41.40
C LEU A 77 3.65 -17.96 42.02
N GLU A 78 4.65 -18.26 41.20
CA GLU A 78 5.98 -18.73 41.65
C GLU A 78 6.89 -17.61 42.19
N GLY A 79 6.52 -16.34 42.01
CA GLY A 79 7.33 -15.19 42.42
C GLY A 79 8.46 -14.82 41.47
N VAL A 80 8.40 -15.33 40.23
CA VAL A 80 9.29 -14.97 39.12
C VAL A 80 8.93 -13.59 38.61
N VAL A 81 9.94 -12.79 38.22
CA VAL A 81 9.75 -11.46 37.64
C VAL A 81 9.54 -11.62 36.12
N ALA A 82 8.31 -11.41 35.66
CA ALA A 82 7.98 -11.47 34.24
C ALA A 82 8.54 -10.25 33.49
N VAL A 83 9.12 -10.47 32.30
CA VAL A 83 9.61 -9.39 31.42
C VAL A 83 8.90 -9.51 30.07
N PRO A 84 7.72 -8.90 29.87
CA PRO A 84 7.03 -8.94 28.59
C PRO A 84 7.86 -8.30 27.49
N VAL A 85 8.03 -9.03 26.38
CA VAL A 85 8.71 -8.55 25.17
C VAL A 85 7.82 -8.82 23.97
N ASP A 86 7.40 -7.74 23.34
CA ASP A 86 6.48 -7.74 22.21
C ASP A 86 7.16 -8.26 20.93
N ALA A 87 6.50 -9.20 20.23
CA ALA A 87 7.00 -9.77 18.98
C ALA A 87 7.21 -8.71 17.90
N ALA A 88 6.44 -7.62 17.90
CA ALA A 88 6.56 -6.52 16.94
C ALA A 88 7.74 -5.55 17.23
N LEU A 89 8.58 -5.80 18.24
CA LEU A 89 9.75 -4.95 18.52
C LEU A 89 10.95 -5.31 17.61
N PRO A 90 11.77 -4.31 17.21
CA PRO A 90 13.01 -4.54 16.48
C PRO A 90 14.01 -5.43 17.24
N PRO A 91 14.81 -6.29 16.58
CA PRO A 91 15.77 -7.18 17.23
C PRO A 91 16.74 -6.47 18.18
N ALA A 92 17.34 -5.35 17.79
CA ALA A 92 18.26 -4.61 18.68
C ALA A 92 17.55 -3.98 19.89
N ARG A 93 16.27 -3.59 19.75
CA ARG A 93 15.46 -3.12 20.89
C ARG A 93 15.10 -4.28 21.83
N LYS A 94 14.81 -5.48 21.29
CA LYS A 94 14.64 -6.72 22.07
C LYS A 94 15.92 -7.04 22.84
N GLN A 95 17.09 -7.11 22.17
CA GLN A 95 18.38 -7.36 22.82
C GLN A 95 18.65 -6.36 23.95
N ALA A 96 18.53 -5.05 23.69
CA ALA A 96 18.77 -4.03 24.72
C ALA A 96 17.82 -4.15 25.93
N MET A 97 16.60 -4.66 25.75
CA MET A 97 15.66 -4.95 26.84
C MET A 97 16.06 -6.24 27.61
N LEU A 98 16.58 -7.26 26.93
CA LEU A 98 17.15 -8.46 27.54
C LEU A 98 18.41 -8.15 28.37
N ASP A 99 19.33 -7.36 27.82
CA ASP A 99 20.57 -6.92 28.45
C ASP A 99 20.27 -6.10 29.72
N ALA A 100 19.39 -5.09 29.62
CA ALA A 100 18.97 -4.27 30.75
C ALA A 100 18.13 -5.06 31.78
N ALA A 101 17.42 -6.10 31.35
CA ALA A 101 16.79 -7.06 32.26
C ALA A 101 17.79 -8.05 32.87
N ALA A 102 19.00 -8.23 32.33
CA ALA A 102 19.93 -9.30 32.65
C ALA A 102 19.25 -10.69 32.68
N ALA A 103 18.37 -10.96 31.71
CA ALA A 103 17.52 -12.16 31.67
C ALA A 103 18.20 -13.33 30.95
N THR A 104 18.15 -14.53 31.55
CA THR A 104 18.77 -15.75 31.01
C THR A 104 17.77 -16.76 30.42
N LEU A 105 16.47 -16.41 30.45
CA LEU A 105 15.30 -17.15 29.97
C LEU A 105 14.24 -16.08 29.57
N ALA A 106 13.35 -16.19 28.58
CA ALA A 106 12.69 -17.37 28.00
C ALA A 106 11.51 -17.03 27.09
N ILE A 107 10.33 -17.28 27.63
CA ILE A 107 9.39 -18.24 27.08
C ILE A 107 8.71 -17.68 25.81
N GLU A 108 8.84 -18.43 24.71
CA GLU A 108 8.36 -18.03 23.40
C GLU A 108 6.93 -18.51 23.13
N PHE A 109 6.06 -17.57 22.74
CA PHE A 109 4.65 -17.79 22.40
C PHE A 109 4.30 -17.43 20.95
N ALA A 110 5.26 -16.91 20.17
CA ALA A 110 5.10 -16.58 18.76
C ALA A 110 6.16 -17.31 17.93
N MET A 111 5.99 -18.62 17.72
CA MET A 111 7.00 -19.48 17.09
C MET A 111 7.36 -19.10 15.64
N GLN A 112 6.49 -18.35 14.94
CA GLN A 112 6.76 -17.84 13.59
C GLN A 112 7.63 -16.56 13.59
N SER A 113 7.72 -15.84 14.71
CA SER A 113 8.57 -14.66 14.90
C SER A 113 9.41 -14.85 16.17
N PRO A 114 10.46 -15.70 16.13
CA PRO A 114 11.23 -16.07 17.31
C PRO A 114 12.02 -14.90 17.91
N LEU A 115 12.45 -15.06 19.16
CA LEU A 115 13.25 -14.11 19.90
C LEU A 115 14.69 -14.11 19.32
N GLY A 116 14.89 -13.36 18.23
CA GLY A 116 16.18 -13.18 17.56
C GLY A 116 17.15 -12.33 18.40
N ALA A 117 17.64 -12.91 19.50
CA ALA A 117 18.53 -12.31 20.47
C ALA A 117 19.58 -13.33 20.96
N ASP A 118 20.79 -12.86 21.20
CA ASP A 118 21.93 -13.66 21.61
C ASP A 118 22.06 -13.76 23.14
N GLY A 119 22.83 -14.75 23.60
CA GLY A 119 23.15 -14.98 25.02
C GLY A 119 22.02 -15.56 25.88
N ILE A 120 20.77 -15.51 25.41
CA ILE A 120 19.60 -16.04 26.13
C ILE A 120 19.26 -17.48 25.72
N ARG A 121 19.10 -18.37 26.71
CA ARG A 121 18.58 -19.73 26.47
C ARG A 121 17.09 -19.60 26.10
N ARG A 122 16.63 -20.19 25.00
CA ARG A 122 15.24 -20.12 24.54
C ARG A 122 14.44 -21.41 24.79
N VAL A 123 13.13 -21.28 25.04
CA VAL A 123 12.20 -22.37 25.40
C VAL A 123 10.79 -22.01 24.94
N ALA A 124 10.15 -22.88 24.16
CA ALA A 124 8.75 -22.72 23.76
C ALA A 124 7.78 -22.84 24.96
N GLY A 125 6.77 -21.98 25.01
CA GLY A 125 5.70 -22.04 26.01
C GLY A 125 4.76 -23.22 25.80
N VAL A 126 4.07 -23.65 26.86
CA VAL A 126 3.05 -24.69 26.73
C VAL A 126 1.79 -24.08 26.11
N ALA A 127 1.25 -24.72 25.06
CA ALA A 127 0.01 -24.30 24.40
C ALA A 127 -1.25 -24.97 24.99
N SER A 128 -1.14 -26.24 25.42
CA SER A 128 -2.28 -27.07 25.86
C SER A 128 -2.10 -27.58 27.30
N PRO A 129 -3.17 -27.74 28.10
CA PRO A 129 -3.08 -28.28 29.46
C PRO A 129 -2.37 -29.65 29.52
N GLN A 130 -1.53 -29.84 30.54
CA GLN A 130 -0.93 -31.15 30.84
C GLN A 130 -1.78 -31.86 31.89
N ALA A 131 -2.16 -33.12 31.63
CA ALA A 131 -2.93 -33.92 32.58
C ALA A 131 -2.08 -34.36 33.78
N GLY A 132 -2.60 -34.22 35.00
CA GLY A 132 -2.08 -34.92 36.19
C GLY A 132 -2.12 -34.12 37.50
N TRP A 133 -1.84 -32.81 37.46
CA TRP A 133 -1.73 -31.96 38.67
C TRP A 133 -2.77 -30.82 38.65
N THR A 134 -3.24 -30.42 39.82
CA THR A 134 -4.15 -29.27 40.02
C THR A 134 -3.41 -28.06 40.59
N LEU A 135 -4.13 -26.93 40.74
CA LEU A 135 -3.57 -25.70 41.29
C LEU A 135 -3.30 -25.76 42.80
N ASP A 136 -3.86 -26.74 43.52
CA ASP A 136 -3.57 -26.99 44.94
C ASP A 136 -2.31 -27.86 45.11
N ASP A 137 -2.08 -28.82 44.20
CA ASP A 137 -0.90 -29.72 44.23
C ASP A 137 0.43 -28.98 43.98
N LEU A 138 0.37 -27.75 43.45
CA LEU A 138 1.55 -26.94 43.14
C LEU A 138 2.40 -26.59 44.37
N GLY A 139 1.85 -26.53 45.58
CA GLY A 139 2.62 -26.16 46.78
C GLY A 139 3.29 -24.77 46.67
N LEU A 140 2.52 -23.76 46.25
CA LEU A 140 3.03 -22.44 45.86
C LEU A 140 3.88 -21.73 46.95
N PRO A 141 4.95 -21.01 46.55
CA PRO A 141 5.83 -20.32 47.48
C PRO A 141 5.17 -19.09 48.15
N LYS A 142 5.60 -18.79 49.39
CA LYS A 142 5.18 -17.57 50.11
C LYS A 142 6.01 -16.38 49.64
N ILE A 143 5.46 -15.61 48.69
CA ILE A 143 6.10 -14.40 48.14
C ILE A 143 5.59 -13.15 48.87
N ALA A 144 6.51 -12.27 49.29
CA ALA A 144 6.17 -11.07 50.06
C ALA A 144 5.45 -9.99 49.20
N PRO A 145 4.55 -9.16 49.76
CA PRO A 145 3.77 -8.17 49.00
C PRO A 145 4.60 -7.02 48.41
N ASP A 146 5.77 -6.75 48.96
CA ASP A 146 6.72 -5.72 48.54
C ASP A 146 7.69 -6.19 47.45
N ALA A 147 7.79 -7.51 47.21
CA ALA A 147 8.67 -8.08 46.19
C ALA A 147 8.32 -7.61 44.76
N GLY A 148 9.32 -7.67 43.88
CA GLY A 148 9.16 -7.44 42.44
C GLY A 148 8.36 -8.56 41.77
N CYS A 149 7.70 -8.27 40.64
CA CYS A 149 7.00 -9.30 39.87
C CYS A 149 6.88 -9.03 38.36
N TYR A 150 7.17 -7.82 37.89
CA TYR A 150 7.26 -7.54 36.45
C TYR A 150 8.31 -6.47 36.16
N ILE A 151 8.79 -6.42 34.91
CA ILE A 151 9.60 -5.30 34.38
C ILE A 151 8.92 -4.78 33.10
N PHE A 152 8.69 -3.47 33.03
CA PHE A 152 8.33 -2.75 31.79
C PHE A 152 9.39 -1.70 31.46
N PHE A 153 9.53 -1.37 30.18
CA PHE A 153 10.59 -0.49 29.69
C PHE A 153 10.06 0.78 29.02
N THR A 154 10.52 1.94 29.48
CA THR A 154 10.31 3.22 28.77
C THR A 154 11.47 3.54 27.82
N SER A 155 11.35 4.61 27.02
CA SER A 155 12.50 5.18 26.30
C SER A 155 13.37 5.96 27.27
N GLY A 156 14.70 5.84 27.17
CA GLY A 156 15.60 6.60 28.02
C GLY A 156 16.30 7.80 27.37
N THR A 157 16.85 8.67 28.20
CA THR A 157 17.58 9.91 27.86
C THR A 157 18.78 9.67 26.95
N THR A 158 19.35 8.46 27.01
CA THR A 158 20.47 7.96 26.18
C THR A 158 20.00 7.04 25.04
N GLY A 159 18.70 6.99 24.76
CA GLY A 159 18.06 6.04 23.84
C GLY A 159 17.84 4.63 24.42
N ARG A 160 18.63 4.23 25.43
CA ARG A 160 18.57 2.89 26.05
C ARG A 160 17.23 2.63 26.76
N PRO A 161 16.80 1.36 26.91
CA PRO A 161 15.58 1.01 27.64
C PRO A 161 15.72 1.29 29.15
N LYS A 162 14.85 2.13 29.73
CA LYS A 162 14.76 2.32 31.20
C LYS A 162 13.78 1.31 31.78
N GLY A 163 14.30 0.23 32.37
CA GLY A 163 13.48 -0.83 32.97
C GLY A 163 12.96 -0.45 34.36
N ILE A 164 11.64 -0.56 34.59
CA ILE A 164 10.95 -0.24 35.85
C ILE A 164 10.50 -1.54 36.52
N LEU A 165 10.90 -1.78 37.78
CA LEU A 165 10.59 -3.01 38.51
C LEU A 165 9.27 -2.88 39.29
N GLY A 166 8.21 -3.51 38.78
CA GLY A 166 6.87 -3.49 39.35
C GLY A 166 6.72 -4.27 40.66
N ARG A 167 5.99 -3.69 41.63
CA ARG A 167 5.75 -4.25 42.97
C ARG A 167 4.44 -5.06 43.02
N ARG A 168 4.47 -6.26 43.60
CA ARG A 168 3.30 -7.17 43.74
C ARG A 168 2.08 -6.51 44.38
N GLY A 169 2.29 -5.84 45.51
CA GLY A 169 1.24 -5.13 46.25
C GLY A 169 0.72 -3.87 45.53
N GLY A 170 1.46 -3.33 44.56
CA GLY A 170 0.97 -2.27 43.68
C GLY A 170 -0.02 -2.81 42.66
N LEU A 171 0.33 -3.94 42.03
CA LEU A 171 -0.51 -4.62 41.03
C LEU A 171 -1.79 -5.21 41.68
N ALA A 172 -1.66 -5.88 42.83
CA ALA A 172 -2.80 -6.45 43.54
C ALA A 172 -3.80 -5.37 44.01
N HIS A 173 -3.29 -4.24 44.50
CA HIS A 173 -4.13 -3.10 44.89
C HIS A 173 -4.90 -2.53 43.70
N PHE A 174 -4.23 -2.33 42.55
CA PHE A 174 -4.89 -1.81 41.36
C PHE A 174 -5.97 -2.75 40.82
N LEU A 175 -5.67 -4.06 40.66
CA LEU A 175 -6.62 -5.04 40.12
C LEU A 175 -7.84 -5.22 41.04
N ALA A 176 -7.64 -5.26 42.36
CA ALA A 176 -8.74 -5.34 43.33
C ALA A 176 -9.60 -4.07 43.33
N TRP A 177 -8.98 -2.89 43.22
CA TRP A 177 -9.72 -1.62 43.09
C TRP A 177 -10.56 -1.57 41.81
N GLU A 178 -9.99 -1.91 40.65
CA GLU A 178 -10.69 -1.77 39.37
C GLU A 178 -11.89 -2.72 39.28
N ALA A 179 -11.70 -3.99 39.69
CA ALA A 179 -12.78 -4.98 39.74
C ALA A 179 -13.96 -4.51 40.62
N GLY A 180 -13.67 -3.94 41.79
CA GLY A 180 -14.67 -3.37 42.68
C GLY A 180 -15.32 -2.07 42.16
N MET A 181 -14.54 -1.20 41.53
CA MET A 181 -14.98 0.10 41.01
C MET A 181 -15.94 -0.05 39.82
N LEU A 182 -15.65 -0.97 38.89
CA LEU A 182 -16.48 -1.22 37.72
C LEU A 182 -17.73 -2.07 38.01
N GLY A 183 -17.78 -2.75 39.16
CA GLY A 183 -18.90 -3.60 39.57
C GLY A 183 -19.16 -4.75 38.59
N LEU A 184 -18.09 -5.40 38.11
CA LEU A 184 -18.15 -6.39 37.04
C LEU A 184 -18.98 -7.62 37.43
N GLN A 185 -19.72 -8.14 36.46
CA GLN A 185 -20.64 -9.27 36.59
C GLN A 185 -20.10 -10.48 35.80
N PRO A 186 -20.47 -11.73 36.14
CA PRO A 186 -19.96 -12.92 35.43
C PRO A 186 -20.23 -12.98 33.91
N GLY A 187 -21.17 -12.17 33.40
CA GLY A 187 -21.43 -12.02 31.96
C GLY A 187 -20.60 -10.94 31.25
N ASP A 188 -19.79 -10.15 31.97
CA ASP A 188 -18.96 -9.11 31.38
C ASP A 188 -17.77 -9.68 30.60
N ARG A 189 -17.33 -8.91 29.60
CA ARG A 189 -16.27 -9.27 28.65
C ARG A 189 -15.25 -8.14 28.55
N VAL A 190 -14.01 -8.42 28.93
CA VAL A 190 -12.89 -7.46 28.87
C VAL A 190 -12.12 -7.65 27.57
N GLY A 191 -12.03 -6.62 26.74
CA GLY A 191 -11.25 -6.67 25.50
C GLY A 191 -9.75 -6.46 25.75
N VAL A 192 -8.90 -7.38 25.28
CA VAL A 192 -7.44 -7.30 25.43
C VAL A 192 -6.81 -6.69 24.16
N LEU A 193 -6.92 -5.38 24.00
CA LEU A 193 -6.31 -4.65 22.87
C LEU A 193 -4.94 -4.03 23.19
N THR A 194 -4.50 -4.08 24.45
CA THR A 194 -3.19 -3.55 24.84
C THR A 194 -2.04 -4.47 24.41
N ARG A 195 -1.05 -3.92 23.70
CA ARG A 195 0.17 -4.63 23.28
C ARG A 195 1.13 -4.89 24.44
N LEU A 196 1.98 -5.93 24.32
CA LEU A 196 2.93 -6.35 25.36
C LEU A 196 4.00 -5.30 25.70
N SER A 197 4.14 -4.25 24.89
CA SER A 197 5.02 -3.12 25.17
C SER A 197 4.56 -2.20 26.32
N PHE A 198 3.33 -2.35 26.83
CA PHE A 198 2.70 -1.44 27.80
C PHE A 198 2.27 -2.13 29.09
N ASP A 199 2.50 -1.49 30.24
CA ASP A 199 2.19 -2.08 31.56
C ASP A 199 0.70 -2.37 31.76
N VAL A 200 -0.17 -1.59 31.12
CA VAL A 200 -1.62 -1.80 31.00
C VAL A 200 -2.00 -3.20 30.51
N VAL A 201 -1.13 -3.92 29.78
CA VAL A 201 -1.43 -5.31 29.39
C VAL A 201 -1.56 -6.25 30.59
N LEU A 202 -0.92 -5.92 31.73
CA LEU A 202 -1.13 -6.63 32.99
C LEU A 202 -2.57 -6.49 33.49
N ARG A 203 -3.20 -5.32 33.27
CA ARG A 203 -4.61 -5.09 33.59
C ARG A 203 -5.48 -5.95 32.69
N ASP A 204 -5.28 -5.89 31.37
CA ASP A 204 -6.15 -6.60 30.42
C ASP A 204 -6.04 -8.13 30.56
N LEU A 205 -4.84 -8.67 30.85
CA LEU A 205 -4.63 -10.11 31.02
C LEU A 205 -5.04 -10.65 32.40
N LEU A 206 -5.03 -9.84 33.46
CA LEU A 206 -5.27 -10.32 34.83
C LEU A 206 -6.65 -9.92 35.38
N LEU A 207 -7.28 -8.85 34.89
CA LEU A 207 -8.62 -8.44 35.32
C LEU A 207 -9.69 -9.52 35.05
N PRO A 208 -9.71 -10.26 33.92
CA PRO A 208 -10.65 -11.38 33.71
C PRO A 208 -10.56 -12.47 34.77
N ILE A 209 -9.35 -12.71 35.26
CA ILE A 209 -9.07 -13.70 36.31
C ILE A 209 -9.53 -13.16 37.66
N VAL A 210 -9.05 -11.97 38.05
CA VAL A 210 -9.28 -11.37 39.38
C VAL A 210 -10.74 -10.94 39.59
N ALA A 211 -11.43 -10.49 38.54
CA ALA A 211 -12.85 -10.14 38.58
C ALA A 211 -13.77 -11.33 38.25
N SER A 212 -13.23 -12.53 38.02
CA SER A 212 -14.02 -13.75 37.77
C SER A 212 -14.94 -13.68 36.53
N VAL A 213 -14.56 -12.88 35.51
CA VAL A 213 -15.30 -12.63 34.26
C VAL A 213 -14.62 -13.28 33.04
N THR A 214 -15.05 -12.94 31.81
CA THR A 214 -14.44 -13.41 30.56
C THR A 214 -13.51 -12.35 29.95
N GLY A 215 -12.38 -12.77 29.39
CA GLY A 215 -11.50 -11.95 28.56
C GLY A 215 -11.62 -12.30 27.06
N CYS A 216 -11.51 -11.31 26.20
CA CYS A 216 -11.57 -11.45 24.74
C CYS A 216 -10.20 -11.17 24.11
N LEU A 217 -9.57 -12.24 23.64
CA LEU A 217 -8.41 -12.30 22.76
C LEU A 217 -8.68 -11.65 21.38
N PRO A 218 -7.90 -10.72 20.81
CA PRO A 218 -7.84 -10.60 19.35
C PRO A 218 -7.12 -11.82 18.73
N PRO A 219 -7.19 -12.03 17.40
CA PRO A 219 -6.39 -13.04 16.74
C PRO A 219 -4.90 -12.77 16.97
N ALA A 220 -4.12 -13.83 17.19
CA ALA A 220 -2.71 -13.72 17.59
C ALA A 220 -1.77 -13.46 16.39
N ASP A 221 -2.18 -13.91 15.21
CA ASP A 221 -1.58 -13.71 13.91
C ASP A 221 -2.08 -12.43 13.22
N ALA A 222 -3.38 -12.14 13.31
CA ALA A 222 -4.03 -10.97 12.70
C ALA A 222 -4.78 -10.09 13.73
N PRO A 223 -4.08 -9.38 14.64
CA PRO A 223 -4.72 -8.47 15.58
C PRO A 223 -5.45 -7.33 14.84
N PRO A 224 -6.68 -6.95 15.25
CA PRO A 224 -7.53 -6.06 14.47
C PRO A 224 -6.92 -4.67 14.35
N THR A 225 -6.94 -4.12 13.13
CA THR A 225 -6.61 -2.71 12.91
C THR A 225 -7.60 -1.81 13.66
N PRO A 226 -7.26 -0.53 13.92
CA PRO A 226 -8.19 0.42 14.53
C PRO A 226 -9.52 0.55 13.77
N ALA A 227 -9.55 0.22 12.47
CA ALA A 227 -10.77 0.23 11.67
C ALA A 227 -11.70 -0.96 11.97
N GLU A 228 -11.14 -2.11 12.33
CA GLU A 228 -11.87 -3.36 12.59
C GLU A 228 -12.23 -3.53 14.08
N VAL A 229 -11.54 -2.83 14.98
CA VAL A 229 -11.81 -2.83 16.42
C VAL A 229 -13.30 -2.59 16.76
N PRO A 230 -14.03 -1.63 16.17
CA PRO A 230 -15.46 -1.43 16.45
C PRO A 230 -16.32 -2.68 16.18
N ASP A 231 -16.04 -3.39 15.10
CA ASP A 231 -16.75 -4.61 14.72
C ASP A 231 -16.28 -5.81 15.54
N TRP A 232 -14.98 -5.91 15.85
CA TRP A 232 -14.46 -6.93 16.77
C TRP A 232 -15.08 -6.80 18.17
N LEU A 233 -15.19 -5.58 18.70
CA LEU A 233 -15.88 -5.30 19.97
C LEU A 233 -17.35 -5.76 19.93
N ALA A 234 -18.04 -5.57 18.80
CA ALA A 234 -19.41 -6.02 18.60
C ALA A 234 -19.52 -7.56 18.48
N ARG A 235 -18.71 -8.19 17.62
CA ARG A 235 -18.67 -9.66 17.40
C ARG A 235 -18.36 -10.41 18.70
N MET A 236 -17.38 -9.93 19.45
CA MET A 236 -16.94 -10.53 20.72
C MET A 236 -17.85 -10.15 21.89
N GLY A 237 -18.77 -9.20 21.72
CA GLY A 237 -19.68 -8.73 22.78
C GLY A 237 -18.97 -8.03 23.94
N VAL A 238 -17.86 -7.34 23.67
CA VAL A 238 -17.03 -6.71 24.70
C VAL A 238 -17.84 -5.67 25.47
N SER A 239 -17.80 -5.72 26.80
CA SER A 239 -18.49 -4.77 27.69
C SER A 239 -17.54 -3.83 28.43
N VAL A 240 -16.26 -4.19 28.54
CA VAL A 240 -15.21 -3.39 29.19
C VAL A 240 -14.02 -3.23 28.24
N LEU A 241 -13.70 -1.98 27.91
CA LEU A 241 -12.53 -1.62 27.10
C LEU A 241 -11.63 -0.66 27.87
N HIS A 242 -10.32 -0.91 27.83
CA HIS A 242 -9.30 0.10 28.13
C HIS A 242 -8.66 0.55 26.81
N ALA A 243 -8.48 1.85 26.60
CA ALA A 243 -7.94 2.41 25.37
C ALA A 243 -7.13 3.69 25.61
N VAL A 244 -6.36 4.09 24.60
CA VAL A 244 -5.77 5.44 24.51
C VAL A 244 -6.66 6.34 23.65
N PRO A 245 -6.80 7.64 23.95
CA PRO A 245 -7.55 8.59 23.14
C PRO A 245 -7.30 8.53 21.62
N SER A 246 -6.04 8.40 21.19
CA SER A 246 -5.66 8.27 19.78
C SER A 246 -6.23 7.01 19.09
N LEU A 247 -6.26 5.87 19.78
CA LEU A 247 -6.88 4.63 19.28
C LEU A 247 -8.38 4.81 19.09
N ALA A 248 -9.05 5.46 20.03
CA ALA A 248 -10.48 5.76 19.93
C ALA A 248 -10.80 6.75 18.79
N GLN A 249 -9.93 7.74 18.52
CA GLN A 249 -10.08 8.62 17.36
C GLN A 249 -10.06 7.83 16.04
N ALA A 250 -9.11 6.89 15.88
CA ALA A 250 -9.00 6.05 14.70
C ALA A 250 -10.22 5.09 14.55
N CYS A 251 -10.67 4.46 15.64
CA CYS A 251 -11.89 3.65 15.66
C CYS A 251 -13.13 4.47 15.23
N LEU A 252 -13.22 5.73 15.66
CA LEU A 252 -14.29 6.67 15.31
C LEU A 252 -14.14 7.32 13.92
N ALA A 253 -13.06 7.04 13.19
CA ALA A 253 -12.87 7.50 11.81
C ALA A 253 -13.32 6.45 10.79
N ALA A 254 -13.14 5.16 11.10
CA ALA A 254 -13.58 4.05 10.26
C ALA A 254 -15.06 3.67 10.46
N LEU A 255 -15.65 3.98 11.63
CA LEU A 255 -17.04 3.68 11.94
C LEU A 255 -18.01 4.31 10.92
N PRO A 256 -18.89 3.53 10.26
CA PRO A 256 -19.88 4.06 9.33
C PRO A 256 -20.79 5.12 9.97
N ALA A 257 -21.15 6.13 9.19
CA ALA A 257 -21.97 7.24 9.67
C ALA A 257 -23.32 6.75 10.25
N GLY A 258 -23.51 6.93 11.57
CA GLY A 258 -24.70 6.48 12.28
C GLY A 258 -24.61 5.10 12.94
N ALA A 259 -23.52 4.34 12.75
CA ALA A 259 -23.31 3.06 13.42
C ALA A 259 -23.30 3.20 14.96
N ARG A 260 -23.84 2.21 15.67
CA ARG A 260 -23.96 2.18 17.13
C ARG A 260 -23.60 0.79 17.66
N ASN A 261 -22.81 0.73 18.72
CA ASN A 261 -22.54 -0.51 19.45
C ASN A 261 -22.98 -0.32 20.92
N ALA A 262 -23.90 -1.17 21.38
CA ALA A 262 -24.50 -1.09 22.70
C ALA A 262 -23.87 -2.03 23.75
N THR A 263 -22.87 -2.84 23.39
CA THR A 263 -22.26 -3.84 24.29
C THR A 263 -21.31 -3.20 25.31
N LEU A 264 -20.54 -2.18 24.90
CA LEU A 264 -19.63 -1.45 25.79
C LEU A 264 -20.40 -0.73 26.90
N ARG A 265 -20.27 -1.24 28.12
CA ARG A 265 -20.76 -0.63 29.36
C ARG A 265 -19.74 0.34 29.96
N HIS A 266 -18.45 0.06 29.78
CA HIS A 266 -17.36 0.80 30.43
C HIS A 266 -16.21 1.01 29.45
N THR A 267 -15.83 2.27 29.21
CA THR A 267 -14.61 2.64 28.46
C THR A 267 -13.68 3.43 29.36
N LEU A 268 -12.47 2.94 29.56
CA LEU A 268 -11.44 3.57 30.38
C LEU A 268 -10.37 4.15 29.47
N PHE A 269 -10.23 5.48 29.45
CA PHE A 269 -9.16 6.16 28.74
C PHE A 269 -8.00 6.46 29.69
N ALA A 270 -6.78 6.17 29.25
CA ALA A 270 -5.56 6.55 29.96
C ALA A 270 -4.43 6.91 28.98
N GLY A 271 -3.29 7.33 29.52
CA GLY A 271 -2.05 7.52 28.76
C GLY A 271 -1.95 8.84 27.99
N GLU A 272 -3.06 9.46 27.57
CA GLU A 272 -3.06 10.72 26.78
C GLU A 272 -4.16 11.66 27.27
N PRO A 273 -4.11 12.98 26.97
CA PRO A 273 -5.16 13.92 27.35
C PRO A 273 -6.51 13.59 26.69
N LEU A 274 -7.56 13.37 27.49
CA LEU A 274 -8.91 13.12 26.99
C LEU A 274 -9.65 14.45 26.75
N GLY A 275 -9.99 14.75 25.49
CA GLY A 275 -10.75 15.96 25.10
C GLY A 275 -12.26 15.74 25.05
N SER A 276 -13.05 16.76 25.41
CA SER A 276 -14.52 16.74 25.43
C SER A 276 -15.16 16.29 24.09
N ALA A 277 -14.63 16.78 22.96
CA ALA A 277 -15.10 16.43 21.62
C ALA A 277 -14.95 14.93 21.31
N LEU A 278 -13.87 14.29 21.80
CA LEU A 278 -13.68 12.85 21.67
C LEU A 278 -14.69 12.09 22.52
N VAL A 279 -14.94 12.53 23.77
CA VAL A 279 -15.97 11.91 24.64
C VAL A 279 -17.36 11.99 24.00
N GLY A 280 -17.71 13.13 23.41
CA GLY A 280 -18.97 13.31 22.69
C GLY A 280 -19.12 12.35 21.49
N ARG A 281 -18.09 12.26 20.63
CA ARG A 281 -18.06 11.28 19.52
C ARG A 281 -18.12 9.84 20.03
N TRP A 282 -17.41 9.53 21.11
CA TRP A 282 -17.37 8.17 21.67
C TRP A 282 -18.72 7.74 22.25
N ARG A 283 -19.38 8.58 23.06
CA ARG A 283 -20.76 8.33 23.51
C ARG A 283 -21.75 8.22 22.36
N THR A 284 -21.55 9.00 21.29
CA THR A 284 -22.39 8.91 20.09
C THR A 284 -22.29 7.53 19.43
N ALA A 285 -21.11 6.90 19.38
CA ALA A 285 -20.94 5.55 18.86
C ALA A 285 -21.32 4.44 19.87
N PHE A 286 -21.02 4.65 21.15
CA PHE A 286 -21.17 3.68 22.24
C PHE A 286 -22.08 4.23 23.36
N PRO A 287 -23.40 4.38 23.12
CA PRO A 287 -24.31 5.10 24.02
C PRO A 287 -24.52 4.44 25.38
N SER A 288 -24.27 3.13 25.49
CA SER A 288 -24.29 2.39 26.76
C SER A 288 -23.07 2.66 27.66
N SER A 289 -22.03 3.33 27.15
CA SER A 289 -20.71 3.31 27.78
C SER A 289 -20.48 4.45 28.78
N ALA A 290 -20.28 4.10 30.04
CA ALA A 290 -19.68 4.98 31.03
C ALA A 290 -18.20 5.22 30.66
N VAL A 291 -17.88 6.47 30.34
CA VAL A 291 -16.52 6.91 30.00
C VAL A 291 -15.78 7.34 31.27
N TYR A 292 -14.57 6.81 31.45
CA TYR A 292 -13.66 7.15 32.54
C TYR A 292 -12.34 7.71 32.02
N ASN A 293 -11.75 8.65 32.74
CA ASN A 293 -10.42 9.20 32.49
C ASN A 293 -9.49 8.80 33.64
N LEU A 294 -8.42 8.07 33.34
CA LEU A 294 -7.49 7.46 34.28
C LEU A 294 -6.09 8.04 34.11
N TYR A 295 -5.40 8.27 35.22
CA TYR A 295 -4.03 8.78 35.21
C TYR A 295 -3.13 8.07 36.22
N GLY A 296 -1.94 7.71 35.78
CA GLY A 296 -0.81 7.28 36.59
C GLY A 296 0.38 6.92 35.69
N PRO A 297 1.63 7.22 36.08
CA PRO A 297 2.82 6.74 35.38
C PRO A 297 3.20 5.31 35.83
N THR A 298 3.86 4.54 34.96
CA THR A 298 4.31 3.15 35.21
C THR A 298 5.16 3.00 36.48
N GLU A 299 5.92 4.04 36.82
CA GLU A 299 6.68 4.19 38.07
C GLU A 299 5.81 4.13 39.34
N THR A 300 4.51 4.36 39.22
CA THR A 300 3.54 4.15 40.30
C THR A 300 2.75 2.84 40.21
N THR A 301 3.00 2.00 39.19
CA THR A 301 2.21 0.80 38.81
C THR A 301 0.79 1.15 38.38
N LEU A 302 0.55 1.26 37.07
CA LEU A 302 -0.77 1.53 36.46
C LEU A 302 -1.38 2.86 36.95
N ALA A 303 -2.69 3.07 36.72
CA ALA A 303 -3.35 4.31 37.13
C ALA A 303 -3.48 4.44 38.67
N LYS A 304 -3.55 5.70 39.11
CA LYS A 304 -3.62 6.13 40.52
C LYS A 304 -4.69 7.21 40.77
N PHE A 305 -5.30 7.72 39.71
CA PHE A 305 -6.44 8.64 39.74
C PHE A 305 -7.49 8.17 38.73
N CYS A 306 -8.76 8.42 39.03
CA CYS A 306 -9.88 8.10 38.14
C CYS A 306 -11.00 9.14 38.26
N ALA A 307 -11.46 9.66 37.12
CA ALA A 307 -12.72 10.37 36.98
C ALA A 307 -13.70 9.55 36.13
N ARG A 308 -14.95 9.41 36.57
CA ARG A 308 -16.05 9.16 35.63
C ARG A 308 -16.39 10.49 34.97
N VAL A 309 -16.32 10.56 33.64
CA VAL A 309 -16.60 11.81 32.92
C VAL A 309 -18.11 12.12 33.02
N PRO A 310 -18.53 13.33 33.43
CA PRO A 310 -19.94 13.74 33.47
C PRO A 310 -20.61 13.68 32.10
N ASP A 311 -21.95 13.65 32.06
CA ASP A 311 -22.72 13.76 30.82
C ASP A 311 -23.75 14.90 30.94
N PRO A 312 -23.68 15.95 30.11
CA PRO A 312 -22.67 16.21 29.09
C PRO A 312 -21.25 16.36 29.66
N ALA A 313 -20.23 16.09 28.84
CA ALA A 313 -18.83 16.27 29.23
C ALA A 313 -18.47 17.77 29.31
N PRO A 314 -17.82 18.26 30.38
CA PRO A 314 -17.29 19.62 30.45
C PRO A 314 -16.36 19.95 29.29
N GLU A 315 -16.30 21.22 28.88
CA GLU A 315 -15.47 21.65 27.74
C GLU A 315 -13.96 21.51 28.02
N GLY A 316 -13.19 21.15 26.99
CA GLY A 316 -11.72 21.04 27.06
C GLY A 316 -11.23 19.66 27.50
N ILE A 317 -10.08 19.64 28.17
CA ILE A 317 -9.44 18.40 28.66
C ILE A 317 -10.14 17.97 29.95
N GLN A 318 -10.55 16.70 30.01
CA GLN A 318 -11.24 16.13 31.16
C GLN A 318 -10.28 15.95 32.35
N CYS A 319 -10.76 16.18 33.57
CA CYS A 319 -9.97 15.97 34.78
C CYS A 319 -9.60 14.49 34.98
N CYS A 320 -8.50 14.24 35.69
CA CYS A 320 -8.04 12.90 36.05
C CYS A 320 -8.75 12.34 37.30
N GLY A 321 -9.52 13.19 38.00
CA GLY A 321 -10.36 12.79 39.12
C GLY A 321 -9.63 12.67 40.44
N LEU A 322 -10.25 11.94 41.37
CA LEU A 322 -9.72 11.72 42.72
C LEU A 322 -8.65 10.63 42.72
N PRO A 323 -7.70 10.66 43.68
CA PRO A 323 -6.79 9.55 43.90
C PRO A 323 -7.53 8.27 44.31
N LEU A 324 -6.91 7.13 44.00
CA LEU A 324 -7.34 5.81 44.48
C LEU A 324 -7.22 5.71 46.03
N PRO A 325 -7.85 4.69 46.66
CA PRO A 325 -7.52 4.30 48.03
C PRO A 325 -6.01 4.06 48.21
N GLU A 326 -5.48 4.30 49.41
CA GLU A 326 -4.04 4.22 49.72
C GLU A 326 -3.12 5.04 48.76
N VAL A 327 -3.67 6.06 48.10
CA VAL A 327 -2.97 7.07 47.29
C VAL A 327 -3.30 8.48 47.80
N ASP A 328 -2.26 9.30 47.90
CA ASP A 328 -2.30 10.73 48.17
C ASP A 328 -1.71 11.50 46.99
N VAL A 329 -2.02 12.79 46.91
CA VAL A 329 -1.43 13.72 45.95
C VAL A 329 -0.97 15.00 46.65
N ARG A 330 0.13 15.57 46.14
CA ARG A 330 0.55 16.95 46.39
C ARG A 330 0.90 17.59 45.05
N ILE A 331 0.57 18.87 44.92
CA ILE A 331 1.08 19.73 43.86
C ILE A 331 2.24 20.49 44.48
N LEU A 332 3.42 20.42 43.86
CA LEU A 332 4.65 20.98 44.43
C LEU A 332 5.22 22.10 43.56
N ASP A 333 5.71 23.15 44.21
CA ASP A 333 6.48 24.21 43.57
C ASP A 333 7.94 23.79 43.29
N GLU A 334 8.77 24.73 42.81
CA GLU A 334 10.19 24.47 42.56
C GLU A 334 11.04 24.28 43.83
N ALA A 335 10.52 24.68 45.00
CA ALA A 335 11.11 24.47 46.32
C ALA A 335 10.56 23.21 47.02
N LEU A 336 9.80 22.37 46.30
CA LEU A 336 9.11 21.17 46.81
C LEU A 336 8.11 21.46 47.95
N GLN A 337 7.59 22.68 48.04
CA GLN A 337 6.52 23.07 48.96
C GLN A 337 5.15 22.84 48.31
N ALA A 338 4.12 22.58 49.14
CA ALA A 338 2.78 22.28 48.64
C ALA A 338 2.05 23.55 48.17
N SER A 339 1.66 23.59 46.91
CA SER A 339 0.84 24.65 46.30
C SER A 339 -0.62 24.57 46.78
N GLY A 340 -1.31 25.71 46.73
CA GLY A 340 -2.73 25.81 47.08
C GLY A 340 -3.70 25.22 46.03
N PRO A 341 -4.98 25.03 46.37
CA PRO A 341 -6.00 24.64 45.40
C PRO A 341 -6.10 25.65 44.24
N GLY A 342 -6.15 25.16 43.01
CA GLY A 342 -6.11 25.96 41.79
C GLY A 342 -4.71 26.37 41.31
N GLU A 343 -3.67 26.30 42.15
CA GLU A 343 -2.32 26.71 41.78
C GLU A 343 -1.59 25.60 41.01
N PRO A 344 -0.90 25.91 39.89
CA PRO A 344 -0.19 24.91 39.09
C PRO A 344 1.21 24.60 39.64
N GLY A 345 1.54 23.31 39.71
CA GLY A 345 2.86 22.81 40.10
C GLY A 345 3.11 21.38 39.60
N GLU A 346 4.19 20.74 40.06
CA GLU A 346 4.53 19.37 39.70
C GLU A 346 3.71 18.36 40.52
N VAL A 347 3.13 17.35 39.85
CA VAL A 347 2.28 16.35 40.50
C VAL A 347 3.16 15.30 41.20
N ALA A 348 3.14 15.32 42.54
CA ALA A 348 3.78 14.33 43.40
C ALA A 348 2.74 13.30 43.87
N ILE A 349 2.90 12.05 43.41
CA ILE A 349 1.99 10.94 43.72
C ILE A 349 2.54 10.17 44.92
N ARG A 350 1.89 10.26 46.08
CA ARG A 350 2.33 9.65 47.33
C ARG A 350 1.58 8.33 47.57
N THR A 351 2.28 7.21 47.54
CA THR A 351 1.67 5.90 47.78
C THR A 351 2.73 4.82 48.05
N VAL A 352 2.40 3.89 48.95
CA VAL A 352 3.18 2.66 49.18
C VAL A 352 3.07 1.66 48.02
N HIS A 353 2.11 1.86 47.11
CA HIS A 353 1.82 1.00 45.96
C HIS A 353 2.66 1.32 44.71
N ARG A 354 3.63 2.25 44.80
CA ARG A 354 4.57 2.57 43.72
C ARG A 354 5.48 1.40 43.35
N SER A 355 6.14 1.47 42.19
CA SER A 355 7.14 0.50 41.78
C SER A 355 8.38 0.54 42.69
N LEU A 356 9.27 -0.46 42.55
CA LEU A 356 10.50 -0.53 43.33
C LEU A 356 11.60 0.45 42.85
N GLY A 357 11.41 1.10 41.70
CA GLY A 357 12.39 1.96 41.06
C GLY A 357 12.72 1.51 39.63
N TYR A 358 13.75 2.12 39.05
CA TYR A 358 14.39 1.60 37.84
C TYR A 358 15.37 0.46 38.20
N LEU A 359 15.70 -0.40 37.24
CA LEU A 359 16.68 -1.49 37.42
C LEU A 359 18.11 -0.99 37.55
N ASP A 360 18.41 0.14 36.92
CA ASP A 360 19.67 0.87 37.03
C ASP A 360 19.52 1.94 38.14
N PRO A 361 20.31 1.90 39.23
CA PRO A 361 20.28 2.92 40.27
C PRO A 361 20.90 4.27 39.87
N GLU A 362 21.76 4.30 38.84
CA GLU A 362 22.43 5.51 38.35
C GLU A 362 21.57 6.27 37.32
N GLU A 363 20.45 5.68 36.90
CA GLU A 363 19.44 6.31 36.05
C GLU A 363 18.98 7.68 36.62
N PRO A 364 19.18 8.80 35.90
CA PRO A 364 18.84 10.13 36.42
C PRO A 364 17.37 10.31 36.87
N SER A 365 16.42 9.59 36.27
CA SER A 365 15.03 9.59 36.72
C SER A 365 14.81 8.92 38.08
N ALA A 366 15.74 8.09 38.59
CA ALA A 366 15.64 7.42 39.88
C ALA A 366 15.51 8.41 41.06
N ALA A 367 16.12 9.59 40.94
CA ALA A 367 16.01 10.69 41.91
C ALA A 367 14.56 11.16 42.16
N ARG A 368 13.61 10.82 41.28
CA ARG A 368 12.17 11.16 41.44
C ARG A 368 11.43 10.27 42.45
N PHE A 369 12.04 9.17 42.91
CA PHE A 369 11.45 8.23 43.89
C PHE A 369 11.60 8.72 45.36
N ILE A 370 11.21 9.97 45.61
CA ILE A 370 11.39 10.70 46.87
C ILE A 370 10.62 10.11 48.07
N VAL A 371 10.83 10.70 49.25
CA VAL A 371 9.96 10.57 50.42
C VAL A 371 9.30 11.93 50.68
N LEU A 372 7.98 11.94 50.89
CA LEU A 372 7.16 13.14 51.10
C LEU A 372 6.19 12.89 52.26
N ASP A 373 6.13 13.82 53.22
CA ASP A 373 5.43 13.66 54.51
C ASP A 373 5.74 12.31 55.21
N GLY A 374 6.99 11.85 55.12
CA GLY A 374 7.44 10.58 55.70
C GLY A 374 6.96 9.31 54.98
N GLN A 375 6.33 9.42 53.80
CA GLN A 375 5.85 8.29 53.00
C GLN A 375 6.50 8.25 51.60
N PRO A 376 6.55 7.09 50.93
CA PRO A 376 7.06 6.98 49.55
C PRO A 376 6.21 7.81 48.57
N ALA A 377 6.85 8.65 47.76
CA ALA A 377 6.19 9.42 46.70
C ALA A 377 6.99 9.41 45.39
N TYR A 378 6.35 9.71 44.27
CA TYR A 378 6.99 9.82 42.96
C TYR A 378 6.67 11.18 42.35
N LEU A 379 7.70 11.95 42.02
CA LEU A 379 7.59 13.18 41.23
C LEU A 379 7.33 12.79 39.77
N SER A 380 6.15 13.10 39.25
CA SER A 380 5.74 12.59 37.93
C SER A 380 6.48 13.26 36.75
N GLY A 381 6.89 14.51 36.88
CA GLY A 381 7.25 15.39 35.75
C GLY A 381 6.05 15.90 34.94
N ASP A 382 4.81 15.54 35.32
CA ASP A 382 3.58 16.15 34.82
C ASP A 382 3.26 17.40 35.66
N LEU A 383 2.77 18.47 35.01
CA LEU A 383 2.29 19.69 35.67
C LEU A 383 0.77 19.65 35.80
N GLY A 384 0.25 20.11 36.94
CA GLY A 384 -1.18 20.09 37.23
C GLY A 384 -1.56 20.92 38.46
N PHE A 385 -2.85 20.92 38.79
CA PHE A 385 -3.44 21.55 39.98
C PHE A 385 -4.56 20.67 40.53
N LEU A 386 -4.96 20.91 41.79
CA LEU A 386 -6.17 20.31 42.38
C LEU A 386 -7.29 21.35 42.39
N ASP A 387 -8.53 20.93 42.10
CA ASP A 387 -9.70 21.77 42.31
C ASP A 387 -10.18 21.77 43.78
N ALA A 388 -11.25 22.50 44.07
CA ALA A 388 -11.84 22.61 45.40
C ALA A 388 -12.44 21.29 45.94
N GLN A 389 -12.58 20.27 45.08
CA GLN A 389 -13.02 18.92 45.44
C GLN A 389 -11.83 17.96 45.60
N GLY A 390 -10.60 18.41 45.35
CA GLY A 390 -9.38 17.61 45.42
C GLY A 390 -9.13 16.74 44.19
N ALA A 391 -9.86 16.94 43.09
CA ALA A 391 -9.64 16.22 41.85
C ALA A 391 -8.49 16.83 41.05
N LEU A 392 -7.69 15.97 40.40
CA LEU A 392 -6.48 16.36 39.68
C LEU A 392 -6.80 16.82 38.25
N HIS A 393 -6.25 17.97 37.87
CA HIS A 393 -6.28 18.52 36.52
C HIS A 393 -4.85 18.68 36.00
N LEU A 394 -4.57 18.21 34.78
CA LEU A 394 -3.23 18.30 34.18
C LEU A 394 -3.14 19.47 33.19
N ARG A 395 -1.94 20.07 33.11
CA ARG A 395 -1.63 21.24 32.26
C ARG A 395 -0.49 21.00 31.26
N GLY A 396 0.21 19.86 31.35
CA GLY A 396 1.34 19.53 30.47
C GLY A 396 2.45 18.84 31.24
N ARG A 397 3.71 19.01 30.81
CA ARG A 397 4.88 18.39 31.44
C ARG A 397 6.03 19.38 31.63
N LYS A 398 6.73 19.25 32.76
CA LYS A 398 7.85 20.09 33.20
C LYS A 398 9.15 19.80 32.44
N ASP A 399 9.28 18.60 31.90
CA ASP A 399 10.54 18.00 31.42
C ASP A 399 10.56 17.70 29.91
N HIS A 400 9.65 18.30 29.14
CA HIS A 400 9.49 18.13 27.68
C HIS A 400 9.29 16.69 27.16
N GLN A 401 9.18 15.70 28.05
CA GLN A 401 8.73 14.37 27.68
C GLN A 401 7.27 14.42 27.20
N VAL A 402 6.86 13.45 26.39
CA VAL A 402 5.50 13.39 25.83
C VAL A 402 4.92 11.99 25.93
N LYS A 403 3.62 11.86 25.64
CA LYS A 403 2.92 10.58 25.54
C LYS A 403 2.34 10.46 24.13
N ILE A 404 2.75 9.41 23.41
CA ILE A 404 2.42 9.18 21.98
C ILE A 404 1.97 7.72 21.84
N LEU A 405 0.73 7.49 21.39
CA LEU A 405 0.09 6.17 21.37
C LEU A 405 0.18 5.49 22.76
N GLY A 406 -0.07 6.26 23.81
CA GLY A 406 0.11 5.88 25.22
C GLY A 406 1.55 5.71 25.71
N THR A 407 2.56 5.72 24.83
CA THR A 407 3.97 5.49 25.17
C THR A 407 4.56 6.71 25.87
N ARG A 408 5.19 6.55 27.05
CA ARG A 408 6.02 7.62 27.66
C ARG A 408 7.33 7.75 26.89
N ILE A 409 7.51 8.86 26.17
CA ILE A 409 8.67 9.10 25.30
C ILE A 409 9.50 10.28 25.79
N GLU A 410 10.82 10.12 25.76
CA GLU A 410 11.82 11.13 26.06
C GLU A 410 12.46 11.63 24.75
N PRO A 411 12.06 12.80 24.19
CA PRO A 411 12.56 13.26 22.89
C PRO A 411 14.09 13.44 22.84
N ALA A 412 14.72 13.78 23.97
CA ALA A 412 16.18 13.82 24.08
C ALA A 412 16.84 12.46 23.80
N GLY A 413 16.19 11.35 24.17
CA GLY A 413 16.64 9.99 23.86
C GLY A 413 16.55 9.67 22.37
N VAL A 414 15.48 10.09 21.71
CA VAL A 414 15.32 9.94 20.26
C VAL A 414 16.35 10.81 19.52
N ALA A 415 16.64 12.01 20.03
CA ALA A 415 17.70 12.89 19.52
C ALA A 415 19.10 12.26 19.69
N ALA A 416 19.38 11.62 20.84
CA ALA A 416 20.64 10.92 21.07
C ALA A 416 20.85 9.73 20.12
N VAL A 417 19.78 9.01 19.75
CA VAL A 417 19.86 7.97 18.70
C VAL A 417 20.03 8.61 17.32
N LEU A 418 19.30 9.68 16.98
CA LEU A 418 19.53 10.42 15.72
C LEU A 418 21.00 10.88 15.56
N GLN A 419 21.60 11.40 16.63
CA GLN A 419 22.99 11.89 16.62
C GLN A 419 24.04 10.77 16.66
N SER A 420 23.65 9.50 16.92
CA SER A 420 24.58 8.36 16.84
C SER A 420 24.73 7.77 15.44
N HIS A 421 24.04 8.33 14.44
CA HIS A 421 24.22 8.02 13.02
C HIS A 421 25.45 8.77 12.47
N GLU A 422 26.39 8.06 11.83
CA GLU A 422 27.71 8.59 11.44
C GLU A 422 27.70 9.91 10.63
N SER A 423 26.67 10.12 9.82
CA SER A 423 26.53 11.31 8.98
C SER A 423 25.78 12.49 9.62
N VAL A 424 25.40 12.43 10.91
CA VAL A 424 24.67 13.50 11.61
C VAL A 424 25.62 14.27 12.52
N THR A 425 25.62 15.61 12.42
CA THR A 425 26.44 16.48 13.27
C THR A 425 25.71 16.80 14.58
N ASP A 426 24.51 17.38 14.49
CA ASP A 426 23.61 17.68 15.60
C ASP A 426 22.22 17.08 15.37
N ALA A 427 21.50 16.77 16.44
CA ALA A 427 20.09 16.40 16.36
C ALA A 427 19.26 16.98 17.51
N ALA A 428 17.99 17.27 17.23
CA ALA A 428 16.99 17.65 18.21
C ALA A 428 15.63 17.04 17.85
N VAL A 429 14.88 16.55 18.84
CA VAL A 429 13.50 16.08 18.65
C VAL A 429 12.57 16.88 19.53
N VAL A 430 11.44 17.29 18.96
CA VAL A 430 10.34 17.94 19.66
C VAL A 430 9.05 17.19 19.39
N CYS A 431 8.03 17.48 20.18
CA CYS A 431 6.66 17.10 19.87
C CYS A 431 5.89 18.34 19.40
N VAL A 432 5.04 18.18 18.39
CA VAL A 432 4.05 19.17 17.97
C VAL A 432 2.67 18.54 17.97
N THR A 433 1.65 19.34 18.25
CA THR A 433 0.25 18.94 18.14
C THR A 433 -0.25 19.28 16.73
N ASN A 434 -0.98 18.37 16.08
CA ASN A 434 -1.66 18.66 14.81
C ASN A 434 -2.98 19.42 15.05
N GLU A 435 -3.64 19.84 13.98
CA GLU A 435 -4.90 20.62 14.04
C GLU A 435 -6.07 19.85 14.67
N GLU A 436 -6.00 18.51 14.71
CA GLU A 436 -7.00 17.63 15.34
C GLU A 436 -6.71 17.34 16.83
N GLY A 437 -5.64 17.92 17.40
CA GLY A 437 -5.23 17.72 18.79
C GLY A 437 -4.34 16.49 19.04
N GLY A 438 -3.95 15.74 18.00
CA GLY A 438 -3.05 14.61 18.06
C GLY A 438 -1.58 15.03 18.20
N ALA A 439 -0.85 14.39 19.11
CA ALA A 439 0.57 14.66 19.36
C ALA A 439 1.47 13.81 18.44
N GLN A 440 2.46 14.43 17.79
CA GLN A 440 3.42 13.77 16.89
C GLN A 440 4.86 14.24 17.13
N LEU A 441 5.85 13.43 16.73
CA LEU A 441 7.28 13.73 16.91
C LEU A 441 7.92 14.27 15.62
N VAL A 442 8.74 15.31 15.76
CA VAL A 442 9.52 15.91 14.67
C VAL A 442 11.00 15.91 15.04
N GLY A 443 11.83 15.27 14.23
CA GLY A 443 13.29 15.27 14.34
C GLY A 443 13.91 16.28 13.40
N TYR A 444 14.77 17.13 13.94
CA TYR A 444 15.64 18.05 13.22
C TYR A 444 17.07 17.55 13.32
N PHE A 445 17.84 17.65 12.23
CA PHE A 445 19.25 17.26 12.23
C PHE A 445 20.09 18.16 11.31
N SER A 446 21.39 18.29 11.62
CA SER A 446 22.39 18.92 10.75
C SER A 446 23.34 17.86 10.19
N THR A 447 23.97 18.14 9.06
CA THR A 447 24.95 17.26 8.41
C THR A 447 25.90 18.03 7.51
N HIS A 448 27.08 17.47 7.25
CA HIS A 448 28.03 17.96 6.24
C HIS A 448 28.01 17.12 4.94
N ALA A 449 27.13 16.12 4.86
CA ALA A 449 26.92 15.27 3.67
C ALA A 449 25.65 15.69 2.91
N ASP A 450 25.26 14.95 1.85
CA ASP A 450 23.95 15.17 1.21
C ASP A 450 22.81 14.90 2.21
N ALA A 451 22.12 15.97 2.60
CA ALA A 451 20.99 15.93 3.51
C ALA A 451 19.87 14.98 3.04
N GLN A 452 19.65 14.77 1.74
CA GLN A 452 18.60 13.85 1.26
C GLN A 452 19.05 12.39 1.23
N ALA A 453 20.33 12.08 1.07
CA ALA A 453 20.90 10.76 1.34
C ALA A 453 20.79 10.41 2.84
N VAL A 454 21.27 11.29 3.72
CA VAL A 454 21.22 11.07 5.19
C VAL A 454 19.77 10.97 5.69
N ARG A 455 18.86 11.81 5.20
CA ARG A 455 17.42 11.71 5.53
C ARG A 455 16.78 10.37 5.15
N ARG A 456 17.32 9.68 4.14
CA ARG A 456 16.86 8.34 3.72
C ARG A 456 17.42 7.24 4.64
N SER A 457 18.70 7.29 5.01
CA SER A 457 19.29 6.29 5.93
C SER A 457 18.76 6.41 7.37
N LEU A 458 18.39 7.62 7.81
CA LEU A 458 17.91 7.84 9.18
C LEU A 458 16.58 7.13 9.52
N ARG A 459 15.65 6.93 8.57
CA ARG A 459 14.40 6.19 8.87
C ARG A 459 14.69 4.72 9.23
N PRO A 460 15.37 3.90 8.39
CA PRO A 460 15.79 2.55 8.75
C PRO A 460 16.64 2.49 10.02
N PHE A 461 17.64 3.38 10.16
CA PHE A 461 18.52 3.41 11.33
C PHE A 461 17.75 3.61 12.65
N LEU A 462 16.70 4.43 12.66
CA LEU A 462 15.83 4.57 13.84
C LEU A 462 14.92 3.35 14.02
N ALA A 463 14.38 2.78 12.94
CA ALA A 463 13.51 1.61 12.98
C ALA A 463 14.22 0.35 13.54
N GLU A 464 15.51 0.18 13.29
CA GLU A 464 16.32 -0.89 13.91
C GLU A 464 16.42 -0.75 15.45
N ARG A 465 16.38 0.48 15.99
CA ARG A 465 16.85 0.82 17.36
C ARG A 465 15.72 1.26 18.30
N LEU A 466 14.62 1.79 17.78
CA LEU A 466 13.52 2.38 18.54
C LEU A 466 12.18 1.67 18.30
N PRO A 467 11.28 1.61 19.30
CA PRO A 467 9.89 1.21 19.05
C PRO A 467 9.20 2.23 18.13
N ALA A 468 8.29 1.77 17.27
CA ALA A 468 7.68 2.58 16.21
C ALA A 468 7.11 3.94 16.69
N ALA A 469 6.48 3.99 17.87
CA ALA A 469 5.91 5.22 18.44
C ALA A 469 6.96 6.32 18.77
N ALA A 470 8.25 5.95 18.86
CA ALA A 470 9.36 6.86 19.13
C ALA A 470 10.14 7.28 17.87
N ILE A 471 9.77 6.78 16.69
CA ILE A 471 10.36 7.22 15.41
C ILE A 471 9.66 8.53 14.99
N PRO A 472 10.38 9.63 14.70
CA PRO A 472 9.75 10.87 14.29
C PRO A 472 8.97 10.75 12.97
N SER A 473 7.73 11.23 12.97
CA SER A 473 6.86 11.32 11.79
C SER A 473 7.54 12.13 10.67
N HIS A 474 8.17 13.25 11.05
CA HIS A 474 8.95 14.10 10.16
C HIS A 474 10.43 14.11 10.56
N LEU A 475 11.31 14.01 9.55
CA LEU A 475 12.73 14.28 9.66
C LEU A 475 13.06 15.47 8.74
N ILE A 476 13.67 16.52 9.32
CA ILE A 476 13.92 17.81 8.69
C ILE A 476 15.42 18.13 8.84
N ALA A 477 16.11 18.33 7.72
CA ALA A 477 17.49 18.80 7.73
C ALA A 477 17.53 20.33 7.93
N LEU A 478 18.50 20.81 8.70
CA LEU A 478 18.80 22.23 8.93
C LEU A 478 20.31 22.46 8.78
N ASP A 479 20.72 23.62 8.25
CA ASP A 479 22.15 24.00 8.14
C ASP A 479 22.84 24.04 9.52
N ALA A 480 22.09 24.45 10.54
CA ALA A 480 22.43 24.34 11.95
C ALA A 480 21.16 24.33 12.82
N LEU A 481 21.22 23.77 14.02
CA LEU A 481 20.12 23.89 14.99
C LEU A 481 20.05 25.35 15.51
N PRO A 482 18.86 25.97 15.59
CA PRO A 482 18.73 27.33 16.12
C PRO A 482 19.00 27.33 17.63
N LEU A 483 19.96 28.16 18.08
CA LEU A 483 20.28 28.34 19.50
C LEU A 483 19.88 29.73 20.01
N THR A 484 19.54 29.78 21.29
CA THR A 484 19.40 30.99 22.11
C THR A 484 20.77 31.58 22.45
N PRO A 485 20.86 32.85 22.89
CA PRO A 485 22.13 33.45 23.36
C PRO A 485 22.84 32.69 24.49
N ASN A 486 22.10 31.83 25.22
CA ASN A 486 22.62 30.97 26.29
C ASN A 486 22.99 29.55 25.81
N GLY A 487 23.13 29.33 24.50
CA GLY A 487 23.54 28.05 23.90
C GLY A 487 22.49 26.93 23.93
N LYS A 488 21.28 27.19 24.44
CA LYS A 488 20.17 26.21 24.47
C LYS A 488 19.35 26.27 23.18
N LEU A 489 18.82 25.14 22.72
CA LEU A 489 17.93 25.03 21.55
C LEU A 489 16.75 26.02 21.62
N ASP A 490 16.66 26.89 20.62
CA ASP A 490 15.56 27.84 20.44
C ASP A 490 14.41 27.19 19.67
N ARG A 491 13.49 26.56 20.40
CA ARG A 491 12.36 25.83 19.81
C ARG A 491 11.35 26.72 19.09
N ALA A 492 11.31 28.03 19.37
CA ALA A 492 10.42 28.97 18.69
C ALA A 492 10.88 29.29 17.26
N ARG A 493 12.13 28.96 16.91
CA ARG A 493 12.74 29.18 15.60
C ARG A 493 12.88 27.89 14.76
N LEU A 494 12.35 26.76 15.24
CA LEU A 494 12.30 25.52 14.48
C LEU A 494 11.18 25.59 13.42
N PRO A 495 11.43 25.25 12.15
CA PRO A 495 10.41 25.31 11.11
C PRO A 495 9.35 24.21 11.30
N ALA A 496 8.07 24.57 11.16
CA ALA A 496 6.97 23.61 11.27
C ALA A 496 7.06 22.51 10.19
N PRO A 497 6.67 21.26 10.50
CA PRO A 497 6.63 20.19 9.51
C PRO A 497 5.56 20.45 8.44
N ALA A 498 5.96 20.48 7.18
CA ALA A 498 5.02 20.40 6.07
C ALA A 498 4.36 19.00 6.01
N PRO A 499 3.07 18.88 5.62
CA PRO A 499 2.42 17.60 5.40
C PRO A 499 3.19 16.77 4.37
N ARG A 500 3.33 15.47 4.61
CA ARG A 500 4.39 14.64 4.00
C ARG A 500 3.86 13.55 3.05
N ALA A 501 4.63 13.31 1.99
CA ALA A 501 4.64 12.07 1.21
C ALA A 501 5.92 11.25 1.51
N ASP A 502 5.88 9.92 1.35
CA ASP A 502 6.87 8.97 1.88
C ASP A 502 7.49 8.03 0.82
N ALA A 503 8.50 7.23 1.22
CA ALA A 503 9.21 6.21 0.42
C ALA A 503 9.94 5.17 1.32
N ALA A 504 10.17 3.94 0.82
CA ALA A 504 10.77 2.75 1.48
C ALA A 504 11.90 2.10 0.59
N ALA A 505 12.41 0.84 0.67
CA ALA A 505 12.17 -0.39 1.46
C ALA A 505 13.45 -1.31 1.43
N ALA A 506 13.53 -2.39 2.23
CA ALA A 506 14.51 -3.51 2.09
C ALA A 506 14.09 -4.77 2.92
N ALA A 507 14.25 -5.99 2.38
CA ALA A 507 13.26 -7.07 2.59
C ALA A 507 13.71 -8.49 3.07
N SER A 508 12.72 -9.27 3.56
CA SER A 508 12.73 -10.64 4.11
C SER A 508 11.41 -11.41 3.81
N ASP A 509 11.14 -12.60 4.39
CA ASP A 509 9.85 -13.30 4.21
C ASP A 509 8.65 -12.54 4.79
N ALA A 510 8.83 -11.78 5.88
CA ALA A 510 7.78 -10.90 6.41
C ALA A 510 7.38 -9.83 5.38
N ASP A 511 8.31 -9.47 4.50
CA ASP A 511 8.09 -8.54 3.41
C ASP A 511 7.39 -9.18 2.21
N VAL A 512 7.19 -10.51 2.15
CA VAL A 512 6.20 -11.09 1.23
C VAL A 512 4.80 -10.65 1.64
N ASP A 513 4.51 -10.66 2.94
CA ASP A 513 3.24 -10.16 3.48
C ASP A 513 3.19 -8.62 3.52
N GLU A 514 4.28 -7.91 3.82
CA GLU A 514 4.30 -6.43 3.73
C GLU A 514 4.16 -5.95 2.27
N LEU A 515 4.83 -6.62 1.32
CA LEU A 515 4.63 -6.37 -0.11
C LEU A 515 3.23 -6.80 -0.56
N ALA A 516 2.67 -7.90 -0.04
CA ALA A 516 1.29 -8.28 -0.35
C ALA A 516 0.27 -7.26 0.17
N LEU A 517 0.45 -6.73 1.39
CA LEU A 517 -0.37 -5.67 1.96
C LEU A 517 -0.19 -4.35 1.19
N GLY A 518 1.04 -4.00 0.80
CA GLY A 518 1.33 -2.85 -0.06
C GLY A 518 0.70 -2.98 -1.45
N VAL A 519 0.78 -4.17 -2.06
CA VAL A 519 0.13 -4.50 -3.34
C VAL A 519 -1.38 -4.43 -3.19
N ALA A 520 -1.96 -5.00 -2.13
CA ALA A 520 -3.39 -4.96 -1.87
C ALA A 520 -3.90 -3.53 -1.66
N ALA A 521 -3.15 -2.69 -0.93
CA ALA A 521 -3.44 -1.26 -0.77
C ALA A 521 -3.35 -0.49 -2.11
N ALA A 522 -2.40 -0.85 -2.98
CA ALA A 522 -2.31 -0.29 -4.33
C ALA A 522 -3.48 -0.76 -5.23
N ILE A 523 -3.92 -2.02 -5.12
CA ILE A 523 -5.13 -2.53 -5.81
C ILE A 523 -6.37 -1.79 -5.28
N ALA A 524 -6.53 -1.63 -3.97
CA ALA A 524 -7.64 -0.90 -3.36
C ALA A 524 -7.74 0.52 -3.91
N LEU A 525 -6.63 1.26 -3.96
CA LEU A 525 -6.57 2.60 -4.55
C LEU A 525 -6.97 2.58 -6.04
N VAL A 526 -6.35 1.71 -6.84
CA VAL A 526 -6.50 1.66 -8.31
C VAL A 526 -7.90 1.22 -8.75
N LEU A 527 -8.58 0.42 -7.93
CA LEU A 527 -9.97 0.01 -8.10
C LEU A 527 -10.97 0.86 -7.30
N ARG A 528 -10.49 1.95 -6.66
CA ARG A 528 -11.29 2.90 -5.84
C ARG A 528 -12.14 2.23 -4.74
N LYS A 529 -11.58 1.22 -4.07
CA LYS A 529 -12.17 0.48 -2.93
C LYS A 529 -11.57 0.92 -1.60
N ALA A 530 -12.34 0.79 -0.52
CA ALA A 530 -11.89 1.14 0.83
C ALA A 530 -10.86 0.14 1.41
N HIS A 531 -10.95 -1.13 1.02
CA HIS A 531 -10.01 -2.21 1.36
C HIS A 531 -10.01 -3.25 0.23
N VAL A 532 -8.90 -4.00 0.14
CA VAL A 532 -8.74 -5.23 -0.65
C VAL A 532 -7.89 -6.18 0.19
N GLY A 533 -8.34 -7.42 0.38
CA GLY A 533 -7.58 -8.46 1.06
C GLY A 533 -6.44 -9.01 0.19
N VAL A 534 -5.36 -9.48 0.82
CA VAL A 534 -4.17 -9.93 0.09
C VAL A 534 -4.40 -11.16 -0.80
N ASP A 535 -5.40 -11.98 -0.45
CA ASP A 535 -5.84 -13.16 -1.19
C ASP A 535 -7.09 -12.90 -2.07
N GLU A 536 -7.54 -11.65 -2.20
CA GLU A 536 -8.62 -11.29 -3.13
C GLU A 536 -8.11 -11.14 -4.57
N ASP A 537 -8.88 -11.68 -5.51
CA ASP A 537 -8.52 -11.71 -6.93
C ASP A 537 -8.79 -10.36 -7.61
N PHE A 538 -7.73 -9.78 -8.18
CA PHE A 538 -7.74 -8.48 -8.86
C PHE A 538 -8.83 -8.35 -9.95
N PHE A 539 -9.09 -9.41 -10.71
CA PHE A 539 -10.10 -9.40 -11.77
C PHE A 539 -11.50 -9.56 -11.19
N ALA A 540 -11.70 -10.44 -10.19
CA ALA A 540 -12.97 -10.59 -9.47
C ALA A 540 -13.40 -9.29 -8.76
N LEU A 541 -12.42 -8.54 -8.23
CA LEU A 541 -12.60 -7.21 -7.66
C LEU A 541 -13.02 -6.15 -8.68
N GLY A 542 -12.83 -6.43 -9.98
CA GLY A 542 -13.21 -5.57 -11.10
C GLY A 542 -12.06 -4.85 -11.80
N GLY A 543 -10.82 -5.30 -11.62
CA GLY A 543 -9.67 -4.80 -12.37
C GLY A 543 -9.66 -5.22 -13.84
N ASP A 544 -9.21 -4.31 -14.69
CA ASP A 544 -9.00 -4.51 -16.12
C ASP A 544 -7.54 -4.26 -16.52
N SER A 545 -7.24 -4.26 -17.82
CA SER A 545 -5.89 -4.03 -18.34
C SER A 545 -5.34 -2.62 -18.09
N LEU A 546 -6.19 -1.59 -17.91
CA LEU A 546 -5.74 -0.24 -17.57
C LEU A 546 -5.52 -0.12 -16.06
N ALA A 547 -6.40 -0.71 -15.25
CA ALA A 547 -6.15 -0.87 -13.82
C ALA A 547 -4.85 -1.64 -13.58
N ALA A 548 -4.53 -2.68 -14.37
CA ALA A 548 -3.25 -3.38 -14.28
C ALA A 548 -2.06 -2.46 -14.56
N MET A 549 -2.13 -1.63 -15.62
CA MET A 549 -1.11 -0.59 -15.89
C MET A 549 -0.98 0.44 -14.77
N ARG A 550 -2.11 0.88 -14.18
CA ARG A 550 -2.11 1.81 -13.03
C ARG A 550 -1.55 1.16 -11.77
N LEU A 551 -1.82 -0.12 -11.54
CA LEU A 551 -1.27 -0.87 -10.42
C LEU A 551 0.25 -0.89 -10.52
N CYS A 552 0.81 -1.25 -11.68
CA CYS A 552 2.27 -1.22 -11.89
C CYS A 552 2.90 0.14 -11.56
N ALA A 553 2.24 1.24 -11.93
CA ALA A 553 2.71 2.59 -11.61
C ALA A 553 2.58 2.93 -10.11
N GLU A 554 1.52 2.51 -9.43
CA GLU A 554 1.35 2.74 -7.98
C GLU A 554 2.25 1.83 -7.12
N LEU A 555 2.53 0.60 -7.57
CA LEU A 555 3.52 -0.30 -6.94
C LEU A 555 4.93 0.31 -7.01
N GLU A 556 5.31 0.85 -8.16
CA GLU A 556 6.58 1.53 -8.32
C GLU A 556 6.63 2.82 -7.49
N ALA A 557 5.58 3.65 -7.54
CA ALA A 557 5.53 4.94 -6.84
C ALA A 557 5.45 4.83 -5.31
N ARG A 558 4.80 3.79 -4.76
CA ARG A 558 4.61 3.61 -3.30
C ARG A 558 5.62 2.67 -2.66
N LEU A 559 5.95 1.58 -3.34
CA LEU A 559 6.72 0.46 -2.79
C LEU A 559 8.13 0.38 -3.39
N GLY A 560 8.40 1.08 -4.50
CA GLY A 560 9.65 0.96 -5.26
C GLY A 560 9.75 -0.33 -6.07
N VAL A 561 8.67 -1.11 -6.15
CA VAL A 561 8.63 -2.46 -6.72
C VAL A 561 8.06 -2.42 -8.12
N HIS A 562 8.84 -2.91 -9.09
CA HIS A 562 8.44 -2.92 -10.50
C HIS A 562 7.68 -4.18 -10.87
N ALA A 563 6.40 -4.02 -11.21
CA ALA A 563 5.56 -5.07 -11.72
C ALA A 563 5.33 -4.92 -13.23
N GLN A 564 5.31 -6.04 -13.96
CA GLN A 564 4.71 -6.08 -15.28
C GLN A 564 3.20 -6.31 -15.14
N PRO A 565 2.32 -5.61 -15.90
CA PRO A 565 0.86 -5.78 -15.82
C PRO A 565 0.38 -7.21 -16.07
N LEU A 566 1.24 -7.97 -16.75
CA LEU A 566 1.05 -9.37 -17.08
C LEU A 566 1.10 -10.32 -15.87
N LEU A 567 1.86 -9.98 -14.82
CA LEU A 567 2.04 -10.86 -13.67
C LEU A 567 0.68 -11.19 -13.02
N LEU A 568 -0.24 -10.21 -13.00
CA LEU A 568 -1.63 -10.38 -12.57
C LEU A 568 -2.37 -11.53 -13.27
N MET A 569 -2.03 -11.88 -14.52
CA MET A 569 -2.67 -13.01 -15.24
C MET A 569 -2.29 -14.38 -14.68
N TYR A 570 -1.19 -14.46 -13.93
CA TYR A 570 -0.65 -15.68 -13.31
C TYR A 570 -0.62 -15.62 -11.78
N ALA A 571 -0.78 -14.42 -11.24
CA ALA A 571 -0.72 -14.08 -9.83
C ALA A 571 -1.78 -12.98 -9.58
N PRO A 572 -3.08 -13.32 -9.70
CA PRO A 572 -4.17 -12.34 -9.63
C PRO A 572 -4.42 -11.80 -8.22
N THR A 573 -3.97 -12.49 -7.16
CA THR A 573 -4.04 -11.96 -5.80
C THR A 573 -2.80 -11.14 -5.45
N ALA A 574 -2.92 -10.25 -4.46
CA ALA A 574 -1.79 -9.45 -4.01
C ALA A 574 -0.66 -10.29 -3.40
N ARG A 575 -1.01 -11.40 -2.70
CA ARG A 575 -0.05 -12.36 -2.14
C ARG A 575 0.74 -13.09 -3.23
N GLU A 576 0.06 -13.60 -4.26
CA GLU A 576 0.75 -14.24 -5.38
C GLU A 576 1.62 -13.24 -6.13
N LEU A 577 1.14 -12.01 -6.33
CA LEU A 577 1.87 -10.97 -7.06
C LEU A 577 3.10 -10.53 -6.28
N ALA A 578 2.98 -10.28 -4.97
CA ALA A 578 4.12 -10.03 -4.08
C ALA A 578 5.16 -11.15 -4.15
N ARG A 579 4.73 -12.42 -4.02
CA ARG A 579 5.63 -13.57 -4.15
C ARG A 579 6.34 -13.59 -5.52
N GLN A 580 5.64 -13.35 -6.62
CA GLN A 580 6.27 -13.29 -7.95
C GLN A 580 7.26 -12.11 -8.11
N LEU A 581 6.95 -10.95 -7.54
CA LEU A 581 7.84 -9.77 -7.57
C LEU A 581 9.10 -10.00 -6.73
N GLN A 582 8.97 -10.72 -5.62
CA GLN A 582 10.06 -11.03 -4.71
C GLN A 582 10.93 -12.19 -5.20
N GLU A 583 10.33 -13.25 -5.78
CA GLU A 583 11.04 -14.32 -6.51
C GLU A 583 11.78 -13.77 -7.75
N ALA A 584 11.25 -12.74 -8.40
CA ALA A 584 11.91 -12.05 -9.51
C ALA A 584 13.02 -11.07 -9.06
N GLY A 585 13.20 -10.85 -7.75
CA GLY A 585 14.19 -9.91 -7.22
C GLY A 585 13.91 -8.45 -7.60
N SER A 586 12.64 -8.02 -7.52
CA SER A 586 12.18 -6.70 -7.99
C SER A 586 12.68 -5.51 -7.15
N ALA A 587 13.95 -5.18 -7.33
CA ALA A 587 14.34 -3.78 -7.40
C ALA A 587 13.73 -3.15 -8.66
N ALA A 588 13.45 -1.84 -8.63
CA ALA A 588 13.13 -1.10 -9.85
C ALA A 588 14.20 -1.36 -10.94
N PRO A 589 13.81 -1.63 -12.20
CA PRO A 589 14.73 -2.09 -13.22
C PRO A 589 15.84 -1.07 -13.45
N ALA A 590 17.07 -1.56 -13.53
CA ALA A 590 18.26 -0.73 -13.61
C ALA A 590 18.11 0.31 -14.75
N PRO A 591 18.33 1.62 -14.48
CA PRO A 591 18.12 2.68 -15.45
C PRO A 591 18.77 2.38 -16.80
N ILE A 592 18.08 2.70 -17.89
CA ILE A 592 18.51 2.43 -19.26
C ILE A 592 19.92 3.04 -19.46
N PRO A 593 20.95 2.21 -19.71
CA PRO A 593 22.32 2.69 -19.68
C PRO A 593 22.61 3.60 -20.88
N PRO A 594 23.45 4.64 -20.70
CA PRO A 594 23.81 5.54 -21.79
C PRO A 594 24.58 4.79 -22.88
N ALA A 595 24.07 4.82 -24.11
CA ALA A 595 24.74 4.26 -25.27
C ALA A 595 25.89 5.17 -25.75
N PRO A 596 26.87 4.63 -26.50
CA PRO A 596 27.93 5.43 -27.14
C PRO A 596 27.34 6.57 -27.97
N ARG A 597 27.81 7.81 -27.75
CA ARG A 597 27.21 9.02 -28.35
C ARG A 597 27.67 9.26 -29.80
N THR A 598 27.52 8.24 -30.65
CA THR A 598 27.70 8.33 -32.10
C THR A 598 26.57 9.16 -32.74
N ARG A 599 26.85 9.78 -33.90
CA ARG A 599 25.82 10.48 -34.70
C ARG A 599 24.74 9.49 -35.14
N TRP A 600 25.15 8.40 -35.76
CA TRP A 600 24.31 7.31 -36.25
C TRP A 600 24.26 6.16 -35.26
N PHE A 601 23.08 5.54 -35.10
CA PHE A 601 22.86 4.37 -34.27
C PHE A 601 21.81 3.43 -34.89
N ALA A 602 21.71 2.21 -34.37
CA ALA A 602 20.83 1.18 -34.91
C ALA A 602 19.34 1.44 -34.59
N LEU A 603 18.45 0.87 -35.42
CA LEU A 603 17.01 0.84 -35.18
C LEU A 603 16.66 -0.10 -34.03
N SER A 604 15.67 0.29 -33.21
CA SER A 604 15.10 -0.59 -32.18
C SER A 604 14.51 -1.87 -32.82
N PRO A 605 14.39 -2.98 -32.07
CA PRO A 605 13.77 -4.21 -32.57
C PRO A 605 12.37 -4.00 -33.16
N GLN A 606 11.60 -3.07 -32.60
CA GLN A 606 10.25 -2.69 -33.04
C GLN A 606 10.29 -1.86 -34.33
N GLN A 607 11.15 -0.84 -34.39
CA GLN A 607 11.36 -0.02 -35.59
C GLN A 607 11.79 -0.87 -36.79
N ARG A 608 12.60 -1.92 -36.57
CA ARG A 608 13.01 -2.86 -37.63
C ARG A 608 11.84 -3.58 -38.29
N ARG A 609 10.70 -3.80 -37.60
CA ARG A 609 9.49 -4.41 -38.17
C ARG A 609 8.79 -3.51 -39.17
N TYR A 610 8.51 -2.27 -38.80
CA TYR A 610 7.90 -1.31 -39.73
C TYR A 610 8.86 -1.05 -40.90
N PHE A 611 10.17 -0.97 -40.64
CA PHE A 611 11.16 -0.80 -41.69
C PHE A 611 11.23 -1.99 -42.68
N ARG A 612 11.38 -3.23 -42.20
CA ARG A 612 11.34 -4.45 -43.05
C ARG A 612 10.07 -4.52 -43.88
N THR A 613 8.93 -4.14 -43.29
CA THR A 613 7.61 -4.19 -43.93
C THR A 613 7.36 -3.00 -44.90
N PHE A 614 8.06 -1.87 -44.72
CA PHE A 614 8.12 -0.74 -45.66
C PHE A 614 9.01 -1.06 -46.87
N CYS A 615 10.11 -1.78 -46.64
CA CYS A 615 11.01 -2.28 -47.69
C CYS A 615 10.42 -3.42 -48.54
N ALA A 616 9.42 -4.14 -48.03
CA ALA A 616 8.66 -5.15 -48.79
C ALA A 616 7.89 -4.57 -49.99
N GLY A 617 7.75 -3.24 -50.07
CA GLY A 617 7.03 -2.55 -51.15
C GLY A 617 5.52 -2.43 -50.89
N GLY A 618 4.76 -2.22 -51.97
CA GLY A 618 3.38 -1.78 -51.89
C GLY A 618 3.27 -0.30 -51.53
N ASN A 619 2.06 0.15 -51.16
CA ASN A 619 1.85 1.48 -50.58
C ASN A 619 2.37 1.48 -49.13
N ARG A 620 3.05 2.54 -48.72
CA ARG A 620 3.77 2.65 -47.43
C ARG A 620 2.97 3.34 -46.33
N ASN A 621 1.84 3.95 -46.68
CA ASN A 621 1.16 4.94 -45.85
C ASN A 621 0.26 4.31 -44.77
N TRP A 622 0.18 2.96 -44.71
CA TRP A 622 -0.33 2.20 -43.56
C TRP A 622 0.53 2.39 -42.29
N CYS A 623 1.74 2.95 -42.41
CA CYS A 623 2.55 3.42 -41.28
C CYS A 623 2.15 4.80 -40.75
N ASN A 624 1.22 5.53 -41.39
CA ASN A 624 0.76 6.82 -40.91
C ASN A 624 -0.39 6.64 -39.90
N MET A 625 -0.20 7.09 -38.67
CA MET A 625 -1.28 7.18 -37.67
C MET A 625 -1.91 8.57 -37.71
N VAL A 626 -3.24 8.66 -37.79
CA VAL A 626 -3.98 9.94 -37.84
C VAL A 626 -4.83 10.12 -36.59
N ALA A 627 -4.48 11.14 -35.79
CA ALA A 627 -5.20 11.52 -34.58
C ALA A 627 -5.87 12.88 -34.73
N LEU A 628 -7.08 13.01 -34.16
CA LEU A 628 -7.79 14.27 -34.04
C LEU A 628 -7.98 14.59 -32.56
N PHE A 629 -7.36 15.66 -32.09
CA PHE A 629 -7.47 16.17 -30.73
C PHE A 629 -8.38 17.40 -30.69
N GLU A 630 -9.28 17.48 -29.71
CA GLU A 630 -9.90 18.76 -29.33
C GLU A 630 -8.82 19.66 -28.69
N LEU A 631 -8.90 20.98 -28.88
CA LEU A 631 -7.99 21.95 -28.24
C LEU A 631 -8.80 23.00 -27.44
N PRO A 632 -8.17 23.84 -26.60
CA PRO A 632 -8.83 25.02 -26.03
C PRO A 632 -9.36 25.94 -27.14
N ASP A 633 -10.51 26.57 -26.90
CA ASP A 633 -11.07 27.56 -27.81
C ASP A 633 -10.05 28.69 -28.07
N GLU A 634 -10.10 29.24 -29.30
CA GLU A 634 -9.25 30.33 -29.78
C GLU A 634 -7.73 30.11 -29.84
N VAL A 635 -7.18 28.98 -29.37
CA VAL A 635 -5.74 28.73 -29.49
C VAL A 635 -5.24 28.88 -30.94
N ASP A 636 -4.10 29.53 -31.09
CA ASP A 636 -3.48 29.82 -32.39
C ASP A 636 -2.40 28.78 -32.77
N ALA A 637 -1.96 28.83 -34.03
CA ALA A 637 -1.00 27.88 -34.59
C ALA A 637 0.41 28.01 -33.98
N TYR A 638 0.80 29.20 -33.51
CA TYR A 638 2.11 29.46 -32.92
C TYR A 638 2.20 28.92 -31.49
N ALA A 639 1.16 29.08 -30.68
CA ALA A 639 1.06 28.46 -29.36
C ALA A 639 1.12 26.92 -29.43
N VAL A 640 0.42 26.33 -30.41
CA VAL A 640 0.49 24.89 -30.70
C VAL A 640 1.89 24.48 -31.21
N GLY A 641 2.49 25.26 -32.11
CA GLY A 641 3.83 25.02 -32.64
C GLY A 641 4.90 25.00 -31.54
N ARG A 642 4.92 25.99 -30.64
CA ARG A 642 5.82 25.98 -29.48
C ARG A 642 5.60 24.77 -28.57
N ALA A 643 4.34 24.47 -28.23
CA ALA A 643 4.02 23.34 -27.36
C ALA A 643 4.50 22.00 -27.96
N LEU A 644 4.33 21.80 -29.27
CA LEU A 644 4.85 20.62 -29.98
C LEU A 644 6.39 20.63 -30.07
N THR A 645 7.02 21.79 -30.19
CA THR A 645 8.48 21.97 -30.18
C THR A 645 9.07 21.56 -28.82
N GLU A 646 8.50 22.05 -27.72
CA GLU A 646 8.89 21.66 -26.35
C GLU A 646 8.77 20.15 -26.11
N ILE A 647 7.73 19.52 -26.67
CA ILE A 647 7.52 18.07 -26.61
C ILE A 647 8.55 17.33 -27.49
N ALA A 648 8.82 17.80 -28.71
CA ALA A 648 9.80 17.17 -29.61
C ALA A 648 11.25 17.25 -29.09
N LEU A 649 11.61 18.34 -28.40
CA LEU A 649 12.91 18.49 -27.74
C LEU A 649 13.05 17.64 -26.46
N ARG A 650 11.93 17.28 -25.81
CA ARG A 650 11.89 16.36 -24.67
C ARG A 650 11.89 14.90 -25.09
N HIS A 651 11.19 14.56 -26.18
CA HIS A 651 11.05 13.20 -26.70
C HIS A 651 11.76 13.10 -28.05
N ASP A 652 13.06 12.80 -28.00
CA ASP A 652 13.96 12.81 -29.17
C ASP A 652 13.56 11.82 -30.29
N SER A 653 12.62 10.91 -30.04
CA SER A 653 11.91 10.13 -31.05
C SER A 653 11.31 10.99 -32.16
N LEU A 654 10.67 12.11 -31.80
CA LEU A 654 10.12 13.06 -32.77
C LEU A 654 11.22 13.82 -33.54
N CYS A 655 12.45 13.82 -33.02
CA CYS A 655 13.65 14.36 -33.64
C CYS A 655 14.46 13.32 -34.44
N LEU A 656 13.97 12.08 -34.63
CA LEU A 656 14.68 11.06 -35.40
C LEU A 656 14.71 11.36 -36.90
N ARG A 657 15.83 11.01 -37.55
CA ARG A 657 16.06 11.01 -39.01
C ARG A 657 16.73 9.70 -39.42
N PHE A 658 16.39 9.17 -40.58
CA PHE A 658 16.80 7.83 -41.05
C PHE A 658 17.63 7.93 -42.32
N ASP A 659 18.71 7.15 -42.40
CA ASP A 659 19.63 7.11 -43.54
C ASP A 659 20.34 5.74 -43.60
N HIS A 660 21.07 5.47 -44.67
CA HIS A 660 21.92 4.28 -44.81
C HIS A 660 23.36 4.57 -44.34
N ASP A 661 24.04 3.59 -43.75
CA ASP A 661 25.48 3.65 -43.56
C ASP A 661 26.27 3.12 -44.77
N GLU A 662 27.61 3.12 -44.67
CA GLU A 662 28.54 2.67 -45.71
C GLU A 662 28.37 1.17 -46.06
N GLU A 663 27.75 0.39 -45.19
CA GLU A 663 27.40 -1.03 -45.40
C GLU A 663 26.00 -1.20 -46.03
N GLY A 664 25.30 -0.10 -46.30
CA GLY A 664 23.93 -0.06 -46.83
C GLY A 664 22.85 -0.35 -45.78
N ALA A 665 23.21 -0.54 -44.51
CA ALA A 665 22.26 -0.84 -43.45
C ALA A 665 21.64 0.45 -42.89
N VAL A 666 20.32 0.46 -42.69
CA VAL A 666 19.67 1.66 -42.16
C VAL A 666 20.04 1.92 -40.70
N ARG A 667 20.32 3.20 -40.45
CA ARG A 667 20.61 3.82 -39.16
C ARG A 667 19.64 4.97 -38.94
N GLN A 668 19.62 5.42 -37.70
CA GLN A 668 18.91 6.62 -37.30
C GLN A 668 19.86 7.58 -36.57
N SER A 669 19.58 8.87 -36.66
CA SER A 669 20.24 9.93 -35.90
C SER A 669 19.19 10.87 -35.30
N ILE A 670 19.59 11.70 -34.34
CA ILE A 670 18.72 12.67 -33.68
C ILE A 670 19.11 14.06 -34.19
N VAL A 671 18.15 14.77 -34.78
CA VAL A 671 18.28 16.13 -35.30
C VAL A 671 17.20 16.99 -34.63
N PRO A 672 17.56 17.93 -33.72
CA PRO A 672 16.61 18.78 -33.03
C PRO A 672 15.62 19.46 -33.98
N THR A 673 14.33 19.39 -33.64
CA THR A 673 13.26 20.05 -34.40
C THR A 673 12.86 21.30 -33.62
N GLU A 674 13.54 22.41 -33.90
CA GLU A 674 13.52 23.65 -33.10
C GLU A 674 12.35 24.61 -33.43
N ASP A 675 11.64 24.37 -34.54
CA ASP A 675 10.38 25.04 -34.89
C ASP A 675 9.45 24.00 -35.53
N VAL A 676 8.30 23.74 -34.89
CA VAL A 676 7.29 22.80 -35.41
C VAL A 676 6.25 23.55 -36.24
N PRO A 677 6.22 23.38 -37.57
CA PRO A 677 5.25 24.06 -38.42
C PRO A 677 3.84 23.48 -38.20
N VAL A 678 2.90 24.36 -37.85
CA VAL A 678 1.47 24.03 -37.72
C VAL A 678 0.70 24.71 -38.85
N ALA A 679 0.24 23.91 -39.82
CA ALA A 679 -0.59 24.41 -40.91
C ALA A 679 -1.96 24.87 -40.39
N LEU A 680 -2.53 25.94 -40.95
CA LEU A 680 -3.86 26.44 -40.59
C LEU A 680 -4.90 26.01 -41.63
N CYS A 681 -6.03 25.46 -41.21
CA CYS A 681 -7.16 25.13 -42.07
C CYS A 681 -8.45 25.72 -41.49
N ASP A 682 -9.03 26.70 -42.18
CA ASP A 682 -10.28 27.33 -41.74
C ASP A 682 -11.50 26.59 -42.27
N LEU A 683 -12.33 26.13 -41.33
CA LEU A 683 -13.59 25.42 -41.53
C LEU A 683 -14.76 26.13 -40.80
N SER A 684 -14.55 27.34 -40.29
CA SER A 684 -15.50 28.06 -39.44
C SER A 684 -16.78 28.52 -40.14
N ALA A 685 -16.76 28.58 -41.47
CA ALA A 685 -17.91 28.91 -42.31
C ALA A 685 -18.77 27.70 -42.72
N LEU A 686 -18.41 26.46 -42.31
CA LEU A 686 -19.16 25.26 -42.66
C LEU A 686 -20.29 24.96 -41.67
N ASP A 687 -21.43 24.48 -42.17
CA ASP A 687 -22.46 23.84 -41.36
C ASP A 687 -21.97 22.51 -40.76
N ALA A 688 -22.73 21.94 -39.82
CA ALA A 688 -22.32 20.74 -39.09
C ALA A 688 -22.09 19.49 -39.97
N GLU A 689 -22.84 19.35 -41.07
CA GLU A 689 -22.81 18.17 -41.93
C GLU A 689 -21.69 18.29 -42.98
N ALA A 690 -21.55 19.46 -43.60
CA ALA A 690 -20.40 19.81 -44.43
C ALA A 690 -19.08 19.77 -43.63
N LEU A 691 -19.09 20.22 -42.37
CA LEU A 691 -17.94 20.16 -41.49
C LEU A 691 -17.51 18.73 -41.17
N ALA A 692 -18.45 17.85 -40.82
CA ALA A 692 -18.16 16.44 -40.57
C ALA A 692 -17.51 15.78 -41.79
N ARG A 693 -18.15 15.90 -42.97
CA ARG A 693 -17.61 15.43 -44.25
C ARG A 693 -16.22 15.97 -44.54
N ARG A 694 -15.98 17.27 -44.30
CA ARG A 694 -14.69 17.91 -44.60
C ARG A 694 -13.60 17.50 -43.62
N ILE A 695 -13.91 17.31 -42.34
CA ILE A 695 -12.97 16.78 -41.35
C ILE A 695 -12.55 15.35 -41.70
N ASP A 696 -13.49 14.48 -42.09
CA ASP A 696 -13.15 13.10 -42.47
C ASP A 696 -12.38 13.05 -43.80
N ALA A 697 -12.74 13.85 -44.80
CA ALA A 697 -11.95 13.97 -46.03
C ALA A 697 -10.53 14.54 -45.79
N LEU A 698 -10.36 15.45 -44.82
CA LEU A 698 -9.04 15.96 -44.42
C LEU A 698 -8.22 14.92 -43.65
N ARG A 699 -8.86 14.08 -42.81
CA ARG A 699 -8.21 12.92 -42.19
C ARG A 699 -7.66 12.02 -43.29
N VAL A 700 -8.54 11.51 -44.18
CA VAL A 700 -8.18 10.62 -45.30
C VAL A 700 -6.99 11.18 -46.09
N ALA A 701 -7.05 12.44 -46.52
CA ALA A 701 -5.97 13.06 -47.29
C ALA A 701 -4.63 13.16 -46.53
N GLN A 702 -4.63 13.34 -45.19
CA GLN A 702 -3.39 13.36 -44.41
C GLN A 702 -2.77 11.96 -44.28
N GLY A 703 -3.58 10.93 -43.99
CA GLY A 703 -3.10 9.56 -43.85
C GLY A 703 -2.67 8.93 -45.18
N GLU A 704 -3.33 9.26 -46.29
CA GLU A 704 -2.92 8.82 -47.63
C GLU A 704 -1.66 9.52 -48.17
N ALA A 705 -1.27 10.68 -47.64
CA ALA A 705 -0.06 11.38 -48.07
C ALA A 705 1.21 10.78 -47.45
N GLU A 706 2.26 10.60 -48.26
CA GLU A 706 3.52 9.98 -47.85
C GLU A 706 4.28 10.83 -46.80
N ILE A 707 4.95 10.15 -45.86
CA ILE A 707 5.97 10.76 -44.98
C ILE A 707 7.33 10.27 -45.48
N ALA A 708 8.15 11.19 -45.98
CA ALA A 708 9.44 10.89 -46.60
C ALA A 708 10.49 10.46 -45.55
N LEU A 709 10.60 9.15 -45.32
CA LEU A 709 11.44 8.55 -44.28
C LEU A 709 12.92 8.97 -44.34
N PHE A 710 13.47 9.05 -45.55
CA PHE A 710 14.86 9.42 -45.84
C PHE A 710 14.98 10.91 -46.22
N SER A 711 14.56 11.78 -45.30
CA SER A 711 14.65 13.24 -45.48
C SER A 711 14.91 13.94 -44.15
N ASP A 712 15.40 15.19 -44.20
CA ASP A 712 15.62 16.01 -43.00
C ASP A 712 14.32 16.54 -42.35
N ALA A 713 13.15 16.25 -42.94
CA ALA A 713 11.86 16.63 -42.39
C ALA A 713 11.49 15.78 -41.14
N PRO A 714 10.77 16.36 -40.16
CA PRO A 714 10.19 15.56 -39.07
C PRO A 714 9.20 14.52 -39.60
N LEU A 715 9.16 13.33 -38.99
CA LEU A 715 8.28 12.23 -39.40
C LEU A 715 6.82 12.42 -38.92
N PHE A 716 6.36 13.67 -38.81
CA PHE A 716 5.02 14.06 -38.41
C PHE A 716 4.56 15.37 -39.07
N ARG A 717 3.26 15.61 -39.05
CA ARG A 717 2.57 16.79 -39.59
C ARG A 717 1.49 17.25 -38.61
N ALA A 718 1.37 18.57 -38.44
CA ALA A 718 0.39 19.21 -37.57
C ALA A 718 -0.49 20.18 -38.39
N THR A 719 -1.82 20.07 -38.28
CA THR A 719 -2.77 21.02 -38.88
C THR A 719 -3.80 21.47 -37.85
N LEU A 720 -3.84 22.77 -37.56
CA LEU A 720 -4.84 23.40 -36.71
C LEU A 720 -6.11 23.67 -37.53
N LEU A 721 -7.21 23.01 -37.14
CA LEU A 721 -8.54 23.22 -37.71
C LEU A 721 -9.27 24.31 -36.91
N VAL A 722 -9.65 25.40 -37.58
CA VAL A 722 -10.47 26.48 -37.03
C VAL A 722 -11.94 26.13 -37.29
N LEU A 723 -12.74 25.99 -36.22
CA LEU A 723 -14.10 25.46 -36.30
C LEU A 723 -15.17 26.53 -35.98
N PRO A 724 -16.44 26.31 -36.38
CA PRO A 724 -17.53 27.21 -36.04
C PRO A 724 -17.70 27.34 -34.52
N GLY A 725 -17.89 28.57 -34.05
CA GLY A 725 -18.07 28.88 -32.62
C GLY A 725 -16.77 28.84 -31.81
N ARG A 726 -15.70 29.50 -32.28
CA ARG A 726 -14.39 29.71 -31.60
C ARG A 726 -13.55 28.45 -31.32
N ARG A 727 -14.14 27.26 -31.46
CA ARG A 727 -13.51 25.94 -31.29
C ARG A 727 -12.28 25.71 -32.18
N ARG A 728 -11.41 24.80 -31.71
CA ARG A 728 -10.13 24.43 -32.31
C ARG A 728 -9.89 22.92 -32.22
N ARG A 729 -9.27 22.34 -33.24
CA ARG A 729 -8.79 20.94 -33.21
C ARG A 729 -7.41 20.82 -33.82
N LEU A 730 -6.56 19.94 -33.29
CA LEU A 730 -5.33 19.51 -33.94
C LEU A 730 -5.59 18.22 -34.71
N LEU A 731 -5.46 18.28 -36.03
CA LEU A 731 -5.26 17.10 -36.87
C LEU A 731 -3.75 16.81 -36.89
N TRP A 732 -3.37 15.72 -36.24
CA TRP A 732 -1.99 15.25 -36.10
C TRP A 732 -1.81 13.98 -36.94
N THR A 733 -0.66 13.86 -37.60
CA THR A 733 -0.32 12.67 -38.38
C THR A 733 1.16 12.35 -38.22
N VAL A 734 1.50 11.12 -37.85
CA VAL A 734 2.87 10.71 -37.51
C VAL A 734 3.17 9.29 -37.99
N HIS A 735 4.42 9.05 -38.38
CA HIS A 735 4.86 7.73 -38.81
C HIS A 735 5.08 6.78 -37.62
N HIS A 736 4.66 5.53 -37.75
CA HIS A 736 4.75 4.47 -36.74
C HIS A 736 6.20 4.00 -36.41
N LEU A 737 7.22 4.75 -36.82
CA LEU A 737 8.63 4.56 -36.42
C LEU A 737 9.06 5.46 -35.26
N VAL A 738 8.28 6.51 -34.96
CA VAL A 738 8.57 7.53 -33.92
C VAL A 738 7.42 7.71 -32.93
N SER A 739 6.38 6.88 -33.05
CA SER A 739 5.19 6.90 -32.20
C SER A 739 4.48 5.56 -32.32
N ASP A 740 3.79 5.17 -31.25
CA ASP A 740 2.77 4.13 -31.19
C ASP A 740 1.41 4.71 -30.76
N GLY A 741 0.38 3.87 -30.60
CA GLY A 741 -0.94 4.30 -30.12
C GLY A 741 -0.94 4.88 -28.71
N THR A 742 -0.09 4.38 -27.80
CA THR A 742 0.05 4.92 -26.43
C THR A 742 0.67 6.32 -26.44
N SER A 743 1.64 6.58 -27.33
CA SER A 743 2.25 7.90 -27.54
C SER A 743 1.23 8.96 -27.93
N GLN A 744 0.15 8.61 -28.65
CA GLN A 744 -0.91 9.57 -29.00
C GLN A 744 -1.64 10.09 -27.75
N GLY A 745 -1.90 9.22 -26.77
CA GLY A 745 -2.48 9.60 -25.49
C GLY A 745 -1.52 10.42 -24.62
N LEU A 746 -0.23 10.10 -24.63
CA LEU A 746 0.81 10.89 -23.95
C LEU A 746 0.93 12.29 -24.56
N LEU A 747 1.02 12.37 -25.89
CA LEU A 747 1.09 13.62 -26.66
C LEU A 747 -0.10 14.54 -26.35
N GLY A 748 -1.33 14.02 -26.36
CA GLY A 748 -2.52 14.80 -26.02
C GLY A 748 -2.50 15.36 -24.60
N ARG A 749 -1.96 14.61 -23.63
CA ARG A 749 -1.77 15.04 -22.23
C ARG A 749 -0.69 16.11 -22.09
N GLU A 750 0.47 15.94 -22.73
CA GLU A 750 1.55 16.91 -22.66
C GLU A 750 1.20 18.21 -23.41
N LEU A 751 0.55 18.11 -24.57
CA LEU A 751 0.03 19.26 -25.33
C LEU A 751 -0.97 20.07 -24.48
N ALA A 752 -1.89 19.40 -23.79
CA ALA A 752 -2.80 20.05 -22.85
C ALA A 752 -2.05 20.80 -21.73
N ALA A 753 -0.99 20.19 -21.18
CA ALA A 753 -0.20 20.80 -20.10
C ALA A 753 0.62 22.01 -20.58
N ARG A 754 1.24 21.94 -21.77
CA ARG A 754 2.01 23.05 -22.36
C ARG A 754 1.12 24.21 -22.81
N LEU A 755 -0.01 23.94 -23.47
CA LEU A 755 -0.98 24.99 -23.82
C LEU A 755 -1.57 25.68 -22.58
N ALA A 756 -1.67 24.98 -21.45
CA ALA A 756 -2.05 25.53 -20.16
C ALA A 756 -0.88 26.18 -19.37
N GLY A 757 0.28 26.36 -19.98
CA GLY A 757 1.45 27.03 -19.36
C GLY A 757 2.06 26.30 -18.16
N ARG A 758 1.77 25.01 -17.97
CA ARG A 758 2.25 24.25 -16.81
C ARG A 758 3.74 23.89 -16.97
N PRO A 759 4.58 23.97 -15.92
CA PRO A 759 5.95 23.50 -15.98
C PRO A 759 6.03 21.98 -16.18
N TRP A 760 7.20 21.47 -16.56
CA TRP A 760 7.51 20.04 -16.50
C TRP A 760 7.69 19.62 -15.03
N THR A 761 7.00 18.55 -14.62
CA THR A 761 7.02 18.04 -13.23
C THR A 761 7.76 16.70 -13.09
N THR A 762 8.36 16.22 -14.18
CA THR A 762 9.11 14.96 -14.26
C THR A 762 10.29 15.12 -15.22
N ASP A 763 11.38 14.39 -14.95
CA ASP A 763 12.56 14.34 -15.81
C ASP A 763 12.22 13.87 -17.23
N ALA A 764 13.08 14.22 -18.19
CA ALA A 764 12.94 13.73 -19.57
C ALA A 764 13.20 12.21 -19.65
N PRO A 765 12.53 11.48 -20.55
CA PRO A 765 12.84 10.06 -20.78
C PRO A 765 14.26 9.90 -21.36
N PRO A 766 14.88 8.71 -21.25
CA PRO A 766 16.13 8.39 -21.92
C PRO A 766 16.02 8.58 -23.43
N SER A 767 17.14 8.95 -24.07
CA SER A 767 17.23 9.11 -25.52
C SER A 767 16.82 7.82 -26.24
N MET A 768 16.14 7.93 -27.38
CA MET A 768 15.86 6.80 -28.27
C MET A 768 17.12 6.05 -28.70
N ARG A 769 18.30 6.69 -28.67
CA ARG A 769 19.60 6.00 -28.81
C ARG A 769 19.84 4.97 -27.71
N ASP A 770 19.59 5.36 -26.48
CA ASP A 770 19.82 4.56 -25.29
C ASP A 770 18.77 3.44 -25.21
N ILE A 771 17.50 3.77 -25.48
CA ILE A 771 16.40 2.79 -25.53
C ILE A 771 16.61 1.77 -26.68
N ALA A 772 17.02 2.20 -27.88
CA ALA A 772 17.24 1.29 -29.01
C ALA A 772 18.40 0.32 -28.76
N ALA A 773 19.49 0.78 -28.13
CA ALA A 773 20.61 -0.07 -27.74
C ALA A 773 20.21 -1.09 -26.66
N TRP A 774 19.52 -0.64 -25.61
CA TRP A 774 18.99 -1.48 -24.53
C TRP A 774 18.00 -2.54 -25.04
N ALA A 775 17.04 -2.13 -25.87
CA ALA A 775 16.07 -3.04 -26.47
C ALA A 775 16.75 -4.04 -27.42
N GLY A 776 17.78 -3.61 -28.16
CA GLY A 776 18.61 -4.49 -28.99
C GLY A 776 19.32 -5.58 -28.18
N ALA A 777 19.92 -5.23 -27.04
CA ALA A 777 20.58 -6.18 -26.15
C ALA A 777 19.58 -7.19 -25.53
N ARG A 778 18.43 -6.70 -25.04
CA ARG A 778 17.34 -7.56 -24.52
C ARG A 778 16.85 -8.53 -25.59
N ASN A 779 16.57 -8.02 -26.79
CA ASN A 779 16.11 -8.81 -27.93
C ASN A 779 17.10 -9.91 -28.35
N ALA A 780 18.40 -9.65 -28.29
CA ALA A 780 19.43 -10.66 -28.54
C ALA A 780 19.46 -11.75 -27.43
N SER A 781 19.23 -11.37 -26.16
CA SER A 781 19.17 -12.33 -25.05
C SER A 781 17.88 -13.17 -25.03
N ALA A 782 16.79 -12.70 -25.65
CA ALA A 782 15.47 -13.34 -25.64
C ALA A 782 15.36 -14.64 -26.46
N GLN A 783 16.46 -15.14 -27.02
CA GLN A 783 16.49 -16.28 -27.95
C GLN A 783 15.92 -17.60 -27.37
N ALA A 784 15.79 -17.71 -26.05
CA ALA A 784 15.11 -18.82 -25.38
C ALA A 784 13.61 -18.94 -25.76
N ALA A 785 12.96 -17.85 -26.21
CA ALA A 785 11.57 -17.87 -26.69
C ALA A 785 11.40 -18.54 -28.07
N ARG A 786 12.49 -18.70 -28.83
CA ARG A 786 12.49 -19.21 -30.21
C ARG A 786 11.85 -20.59 -30.32
N SER A 787 12.19 -21.51 -29.41
CA SER A 787 11.67 -22.88 -29.39
C SER A 787 10.15 -22.90 -29.17
N HIS A 788 9.64 -22.09 -28.24
CA HIS A 788 8.21 -22.01 -27.94
C HIS A 788 7.39 -21.51 -29.14
N PHE A 789 7.77 -20.39 -29.76
CA PHE A 789 7.05 -19.89 -30.94
C PHE A 789 7.13 -20.85 -32.12
N ARG A 790 8.26 -21.55 -32.28
CA ARG A 790 8.39 -22.60 -33.30
C ARG A 790 7.49 -23.78 -33.04
N GLU A 791 7.29 -24.19 -31.79
CA GLU A 791 6.39 -25.29 -31.39
C GLU A 791 4.91 -24.91 -31.59
N LEU A 792 4.49 -23.74 -31.09
CA LEU A 792 3.14 -23.19 -31.24
C LEU A 792 2.67 -23.13 -32.72
N LEU A 793 3.62 -22.87 -33.63
CA LEU A 793 3.38 -22.67 -35.05
C LEU A 793 3.97 -23.81 -35.93
N ALA A 794 4.39 -24.93 -35.32
CA ALA A 794 5.01 -26.07 -36.02
C ALA A 794 4.03 -26.80 -36.96
N ALA A 795 2.79 -27.00 -36.52
CA ALA A 795 1.76 -27.66 -37.32
C ALA A 795 1.18 -26.69 -38.37
N PRO A 796 1.10 -27.04 -39.66
CA PRO A 796 0.54 -26.17 -40.69
C PRO A 796 -0.95 -25.91 -40.44
N TYR A 797 -1.32 -24.64 -40.34
CA TYR A 797 -2.70 -24.17 -40.14
C TYR A 797 -3.47 -24.11 -41.47
N ARG A 798 -4.75 -24.47 -41.42
CA ARG A 798 -5.59 -24.68 -42.62
C ARG A 798 -5.98 -23.38 -43.32
N HIS A 799 -6.36 -22.34 -42.57
CA HIS A 799 -6.81 -21.06 -43.12
C HIS A 799 -6.00 -19.90 -42.51
N ARG A 800 -5.01 -19.42 -43.27
CA ARG A 800 -4.16 -18.26 -42.92
C ARG A 800 -4.86 -16.91 -43.14
N TYR A 801 -5.81 -16.89 -44.08
CA TYR A 801 -6.52 -15.72 -44.58
C TYR A 801 -8.01 -16.05 -44.68
N MET A 802 -8.86 -15.08 -45.02
CA MET A 802 -10.25 -15.39 -45.34
C MET A 802 -10.34 -16.40 -46.50
N PRO A 803 -11.32 -17.34 -46.50
CA PRO A 803 -11.54 -18.25 -47.62
C PRO A 803 -11.72 -17.52 -48.96
N ASP A 804 -11.35 -18.16 -50.07
CA ASP A 804 -11.45 -17.54 -51.41
C ASP A 804 -12.88 -17.12 -51.79
N ARG A 805 -13.92 -17.66 -51.13
CA ARG A 805 -15.32 -17.20 -51.27
C ARG A 805 -15.62 -15.81 -50.68
N LEU A 806 -14.71 -15.23 -49.91
CA LEU A 806 -14.79 -13.89 -49.30
C LEU A 806 -13.64 -12.97 -49.79
N ARG A 807 -13.07 -13.27 -50.96
CA ARG A 807 -11.86 -12.61 -51.48
C ARG A 807 -12.22 -11.43 -52.39
N CYS A 808 -11.49 -10.33 -52.24
CA CYS A 808 -11.57 -9.17 -53.16
C CYS A 808 -10.24 -8.98 -53.91
N ASP A 809 -10.37 -8.52 -55.16
CA ASP A 809 -9.26 -8.25 -56.08
C ASP A 809 -8.65 -6.84 -55.94
N ASP A 810 -9.26 -5.94 -55.17
CA ASP A 810 -8.67 -4.66 -54.78
C ASP A 810 -8.12 -4.74 -53.33
N PRO A 811 -6.83 -5.08 -53.14
CA PRO A 811 -6.21 -5.12 -51.81
C PRO A 811 -5.96 -3.72 -51.23
N GLN A 812 -6.22 -2.65 -51.99
CA GLN A 812 -5.79 -1.28 -51.72
C GLN A 812 -6.84 -0.45 -50.98
N ARG A 813 -8.09 -0.88 -51.00
CA ARG A 813 -9.23 -0.17 -50.41
C ARG A 813 -9.76 -0.91 -49.18
N CYS A 814 -10.10 -0.17 -48.14
CA CYS A 814 -10.64 -0.73 -46.89
C CYS A 814 -11.94 -0.01 -46.48
N HIS A 815 -12.77 -0.71 -45.73
CA HIS A 815 -14.00 -0.22 -45.14
C HIS A 815 -13.92 -0.34 -43.61
N ALA A 816 -14.70 0.49 -42.93
CA ALA A 816 -14.79 0.53 -41.48
C ALA A 816 -16.24 0.79 -41.07
N ILE A 817 -16.82 -0.12 -40.28
CA ILE A 817 -18.01 0.16 -39.47
C ILE A 817 -17.57 0.38 -38.03
N GLU A 818 -18.30 1.23 -37.31
CA GLU A 818 -18.17 1.42 -35.87
C GLU A 818 -19.55 1.38 -35.24
N ALA A 819 -19.77 0.46 -34.31
CA ALA A 819 -21.03 0.28 -33.60
C ALA A 819 -20.83 0.31 -32.08
N ALA A 820 -21.81 0.86 -31.36
CA ALA A 820 -21.81 0.88 -29.89
C ALA A 820 -22.40 -0.42 -29.34
N MET A 821 -21.63 -1.11 -28.50
CA MET A 821 -22.10 -2.24 -27.69
C MET A 821 -23.15 -1.75 -26.68
N SER A 822 -24.22 -2.52 -26.48
CA SER A 822 -25.25 -2.18 -25.50
C SER A 822 -24.66 -2.18 -24.08
N GLY A 823 -25.14 -1.26 -23.23
CA GLY A 823 -24.71 -1.18 -21.83
C GLY A 823 -24.97 -2.48 -21.06
N THR A 824 -26.06 -3.19 -21.38
CA THR A 824 -26.38 -4.49 -20.80
C THR A 824 -25.36 -5.56 -21.17
N LEU A 825 -24.93 -5.65 -22.43
CA LEU A 825 -23.90 -6.60 -22.85
C LEU A 825 -22.52 -6.23 -22.27
N ARG A 826 -22.16 -4.94 -22.28
CA ARG A 826 -20.95 -4.42 -21.61
C ARG A 826 -20.90 -4.87 -20.15
N ASP A 827 -22.00 -4.71 -19.42
CA ASP A 827 -22.06 -5.05 -17.99
C ASP A 827 -22.08 -6.57 -17.76
N ALA A 828 -22.70 -7.34 -18.65
CA ALA A 828 -22.60 -8.80 -18.65
C ALA A 828 -21.16 -9.29 -18.88
N VAL A 829 -20.42 -8.69 -19.81
CA VAL A 829 -18.99 -8.99 -20.06
C VAL A 829 -18.14 -8.64 -18.83
N VAL A 830 -18.37 -7.49 -18.20
CA VAL A 830 -17.64 -7.10 -16.97
C VAL A 830 -17.96 -8.03 -15.80
N ALA A 831 -19.22 -8.47 -15.64
CA ALA A 831 -19.61 -9.44 -14.63
C ALA A 831 -19.03 -10.85 -14.91
N ALA A 832 -18.98 -11.26 -16.18
CA ALA A 832 -18.37 -12.51 -16.59
C ALA A 832 -16.84 -12.51 -16.39
N ALA A 833 -16.16 -11.43 -16.75
CA ALA A 833 -14.73 -11.24 -16.53
C ALA A 833 -14.36 -11.39 -15.04
N ARG A 834 -15.16 -10.78 -14.15
CA ARG A 834 -15.05 -10.95 -12.69
C ARG A 834 -15.27 -12.39 -12.25
N ARG A 835 -16.34 -13.05 -12.73
CA ARG A 835 -16.66 -14.46 -12.41
C ARG A 835 -15.56 -15.43 -12.87
N LEU A 836 -14.99 -15.19 -14.04
CA LEU A 836 -14.01 -16.05 -14.72
C LEU A 836 -12.55 -15.66 -14.43
N LYS A 837 -12.32 -14.75 -13.48
CA LYS A 837 -10.98 -14.31 -13.04
C LYS A 837 -10.08 -13.88 -14.20
N CYS A 838 -10.61 -13.04 -15.09
CA CYS A 838 -9.90 -12.55 -16.28
C CYS A 838 -10.32 -11.11 -16.63
N THR A 839 -9.66 -10.49 -17.61
CA THR A 839 -10.08 -9.18 -18.12
C THR A 839 -11.15 -9.31 -19.20
N PRO A 840 -12.00 -8.28 -19.41
CA PRO A 840 -12.93 -8.23 -20.56
C PRO A 840 -12.25 -8.49 -21.91
N TYR A 841 -10.96 -8.15 -22.03
CA TYR A 841 -10.14 -8.42 -23.21
C TYR A 841 -10.05 -9.91 -23.58
N VAL A 842 -9.94 -10.80 -22.58
CA VAL A 842 -9.93 -12.26 -22.81
C VAL A 842 -11.26 -12.72 -23.41
N LEU A 843 -12.38 -12.18 -22.93
CA LEU A 843 -13.72 -12.48 -23.47
C LEU A 843 -13.90 -11.93 -24.88
N TYR A 844 -13.42 -10.71 -25.16
CA TYR A 844 -13.45 -10.13 -26.50
C TYR A 844 -12.65 -10.93 -27.53
N VAL A 845 -11.48 -11.43 -27.15
CA VAL A 845 -10.63 -12.30 -28.01
C VAL A 845 -11.24 -13.69 -28.15
N GLY A 846 -11.81 -14.27 -27.08
CA GLY A 846 -12.55 -15.53 -27.15
C GLY A 846 -13.75 -15.46 -28.09
N ALA A 847 -14.56 -14.39 -28.01
CA ALA A 847 -15.68 -14.17 -28.91
C ALA A 847 -15.24 -14.04 -30.37
N TYR A 848 -14.12 -13.34 -30.61
CA TYR A 848 -13.54 -13.18 -31.94
C TYR A 848 -13.07 -14.51 -32.52
N PHE A 849 -12.45 -15.39 -31.72
CA PHE A 849 -12.10 -16.75 -32.16
C PHE A 849 -13.34 -17.59 -32.52
N ARG A 850 -14.43 -17.54 -31.74
CA ARG A 850 -15.67 -18.28 -32.07
C ARG A 850 -16.34 -17.76 -33.34
N TRP A 851 -16.44 -16.43 -33.46
CA TRP A 851 -17.04 -15.78 -34.62
C TRP A 851 -16.20 -15.98 -35.89
N LEU A 852 -14.87 -15.88 -35.81
CA LEU A 852 -13.99 -16.23 -36.93
C LEU A 852 -14.12 -17.71 -37.31
N ALA A 853 -14.25 -18.64 -36.37
CA ALA A 853 -14.45 -20.06 -36.68
C ALA A 853 -15.74 -20.31 -37.46
N ALA A 854 -16.83 -19.62 -37.11
CA ALA A 854 -18.08 -19.64 -37.87
C ALA A 854 -17.92 -19.01 -39.27
N LEU A 855 -17.32 -17.82 -39.37
CA LEU A 855 -17.18 -17.07 -40.62
C LEU A 855 -16.22 -17.74 -41.63
N THR A 856 -15.16 -18.39 -41.13
CA THR A 856 -14.12 -19.06 -41.95
C THR A 856 -14.31 -20.57 -42.10
N GLU A 857 -15.28 -21.17 -41.40
CA GLU A 857 -15.49 -22.63 -41.30
C GLU A 857 -14.23 -23.38 -40.80
N CYS A 858 -13.45 -22.76 -39.90
CA CYS A 858 -12.14 -23.27 -39.47
C CYS A 858 -11.95 -23.33 -37.94
N ASP A 859 -11.61 -24.53 -37.46
CA ASP A 859 -11.33 -24.81 -36.05
C ASP A 859 -9.87 -24.57 -35.60
N ASP A 860 -8.95 -24.21 -36.51
CA ASP A 860 -7.53 -23.96 -36.22
C ASP A 860 -7.11 -22.60 -36.77
N LEU A 861 -7.18 -21.58 -35.92
CA LEU A 861 -7.01 -20.19 -36.27
C LEU A 861 -5.83 -19.54 -35.53
N VAL A 862 -5.15 -18.63 -36.22
CA VAL A 862 -4.11 -17.76 -35.67
C VAL A 862 -4.58 -16.32 -35.75
N VAL A 863 -4.60 -15.61 -34.62
CA VAL A 863 -4.90 -14.17 -34.54
C VAL A 863 -3.69 -13.45 -33.98
N VAL A 864 -3.31 -12.32 -34.56
CA VAL A 864 -2.24 -11.46 -34.03
C VAL A 864 -2.83 -10.34 -33.17
N THR A 865 -2.18 -10.04 -32.05
CA THR A 865 -2.53 -8.92 -31.17
C THR A 865 -1.29 -8.08 -30.83
N PRO A 866 -1.41 -6.74 -30.73
CA PRO A 866 -0.34 -5.87 -30.25
C PRO A 866 -0.24 -5.87 -28.72
N LEU A 867 1.00 -5.96 -28.24
CA LEU A 867 1.39 -5.59 -26.88
C LEU A 867 2.07 -4.23 -26.91
N ALA A 868 1.82 -3.38 -25.91
CA ALA A 868 2.36 -2.02 -25.86
C ALA A 868 3.90 -1.95 -25.67
N GLY A 869 4.56 -3.04 -25.24
CA GLY A 869 6.01 -3.13 -25.03
C GLY A 869 6.63 -2.18 -24.00
N ARG A 870 5.78 -1.42 -23.30
CA ARG A 870 6.12 -0.36 -22.33
C ARG A 870 6.27 -0.88 -20.90
N ALA A 871 6.83 -2.09 -20.75
CA ALA A 871 7.04 -2.68 -19.43
C ALA A 871 8.03 -1.86 -18.58
N HIS A 872 9.05 -1.25 -19.20
CA HIS A 872 10.06 -0.48 -18.46
C HIS A 872 9.57 0.95 -18.11
N PRO A 873 9.75 1.45 -16.87
CA PRO A 873 9.15 2.71 -16.43
C PRO A 873 9.59 3.93 -17.25
N GLN A 874 10.89 4.02 -17.53
CA GLN A 874 11.46 5.07 -18.37
C GLN A 874 10.99 5.03 -19.85
N VAL A 875 10.39 3.92 -20.29
CA VAL A 875 9.78 3.75 -21.63
C VAL A 875 8.26 3.98 -21.56
N ALA A 876 7.62 3.69 -20.42
CA ALA A 876 6.19 3.95 -20.22
C ALA A 876 5.80 5.42 -20.40
N GLN A 877 6.71 6.36 -20.07
CA GLN A 877 6.52 7.80 -20.25
C GLN A 877 7.07 8.36 -21.58
N ALA A 878 7.72 7.55 -22.43
CA ALA A 878 8.36 8.03 -23.66
C ALA A 878 7.41 8.05 -24.87
N ILE A 879 7.51 9.04 -25.76
CA ILE A 879 6.93 8.97 -27.12
C ILE A 879 7.89 8.16 -28.01
N GLY A 880 7.35 7.19 -28.75
CA GLY A 880 8.15 6.30 -29.61
C GLY A 880 7.40 5.04 -30.05
N ASP A 881 8.02 4.25 -30.93
CA ASP A 881 7.51 2.92 -31.32
C ASP A 881 8.08 1.82 -30.40
N PHE A 882 7.21 1.25 -29.57
CA PHE A 882 7.55 0.17 -28.64
C PHE A 882 6.64 -1.07 -28.79
N ILE A 883 5.66 -1.04 -29.70
CA ILE A 883 4.73 -2.16 -29.87
C ILE A 883 5.47 -3.41 -30.34
N ASN A 884 5.14 -4.56 -29.76
CA ASN A 884 5.43 -5.87 -30.35
C ASN A 884 4.10 -6.54 -30.74
N LEU A 885 4.11 -7.36 -31.79
CA LEU A 885 2.97 -8.14 -32.22
C LEU A 885 3.17 -9.60 -31.80
N VAL A 886 2.15 -10.26 -31.27
CA VAL A 886 2.27 -11.66 -30.85
C VAL A 886 1.12 -12.50 -31.40
N PRO A 887 1.39 -13.68 -32.00
CA PRO A 887 0.35 -14.59 -32.45
C PRO A 887 -0.22 -15.42 -31.31
N LEU A 888 -1.54 -15.53 -31.30
CA LEU A 888 -2.32 -16.48 -30.50
C LEU A 888 -2.89 -17.54 -31.46
N ARG A 889 -2.78 -18.82 -31.10
CA ARG A 889 -3.36 -19.94 -31.86
C ARG A 889 -4.35 -20.70 -31.00
N VAL A 890 -5.52 -21.03 -31.54
CA VAL A 890 -6.49 -21.91 -30.88
C VAL A 890 -6.94 -23.00 -31.87
N THR A 891 -6.88 -24.25 -31.42
CA THR A 891 -7.19 -25.46 -32.19
C THR A 891 -8.42 -26.20 -31.65
N GLY A 892 -9.27 -26.72 -32.52
CA GLY A 892 -10.50 -27.42 -32.14
C GLY A 892 -11.59 -26.50 -31.61
N LEU A 893 -11.73 -25.29 -32.15
CA LEU A 893 -12.65 -24.25 -31.62
C LEU A 893 -14.10 -24.75 -31.43
N GLY A 894 -14.64 -25.51 -32.37
CA GLY A 894 -15.98 -26.11 -32.31
C GLY A 894 -16.16 -27.24 -31.28
N THR A 895 -15.08 -27.77 -30.68
CA THR A 895 -15.17 -28.77 -29.60
C THR A 895 -14.85 -28.22 -28.21
N LEU A 896 -14.49 -26.93 -28.10
CA LEU A 896 -14.22 -26.27 -26.82
C LEU A 896 -15.52 -25.82 -26.14
N SER A 897 -15.62 -26.11 -24.85
CA SER A 897 -16.56 -25.39 -23.98
C SER A 897 -16.15 -23.91 -23.84
N PRO A 898 -17.08 -23.00 -23.53
CA PRO A 898 -16.78 -21.59 -23.29
C PRO A 898 -15.62 -21.36 -22.31
N GLY A 899 -15.61 -22.06 -21.17
CA GLY A 899 -14.54 -21.96 -20.17
C GLY A 899 -13.16 -22.34 -20.71
N GLN A 900 -13.05 -23.48 -21.40
CA GLN A 900 -11.78 -23.94 -21.99
C GLN A 900 -11.24 -22.99 -23.06
N LEU A 901 -12.11 -22.26 -23.76
CA LEU A 901 -11.68 -21.22 -24.69
C LEU A 901 -11.15 -19.99 -23.94
N VAL A 902 -11.83 -19.54 -22.88
CA VAL A 902 -11.40 -18.42 -22.03
C VAL A 902 -10.04 -18.73 -21.38
N GLU A 903 -9.85 -19.95 -20.87
CA GLU A 903 -8.57 -20.43 -20.32
C GLU A 903 -7.46 -20.39 -21.38
N ARG A 904 -7.66 -21.00 -22.55
CA ARG A 904 -6.65 -21.01 -23.64
C ARG A 904 -6.28 -19.61 -24.12
N VAL A 905 -7.27 -18.71 -24.22
CA VAL A 905 -7.03 -17.31 -24.64
C VAL A 905 -6.29 -16.54 -23.55
N ARG A 906 -6.68 -16.67 -22.27
CA ARG A 906 -5.96 -16.10 -21.12
C ARG A 906 -4.52 -16.56 -21.12
N ASP A 907 -4.30 -17.88 -21.13
CA ASP A 907 -2.98 -18.48 -20.98
C ASP A 907 -2.08 -18.18 -22.18
N GLY A 908 -2.65 -18.10 -23.39
CA GLY A 908 -1.97 -17.67 -24.61
C GLY A 908 -1.52 -16.21 -24.57
N ILE A 909 -2.42 -15.28 -24.20
CA ILE A 909 -2.08 -13.84 -24.00
C ILE A 909 -1.02 -13.70 -22.91
N ALA A 910 -1.17 -14.47 -21.83
CA ALA A 910 -0.27 -14.45 -20.70
C ALA A 910 1.14 -14.95 -21.09
N LEU A 911 1.23 -16.00 -21.91
CA LEU A 911 2.51 -16.56 -22.37
C LEU A 911 3.18 -15.70 -23.44
N ALA A 912 2.38 -15.16 -24.36
CA ALA A 912 2.81 -14.22 -25.40
C ALA A 912 3.65 -13.06 -24.84
N ALA A 913 3.20 -12.46 -23.73
CA ALA A 913 3.89 -11.31 -23.15
C ALA A 913 5.04 -11.68 -22.19
N ARG A 914 5.15 -12.93 -21.70
CA ARG A 914 6.39 -13.41 -21.03
C ARG A 914 7.58 -13.34 -21.99
N HIS A 915 7.31 -13.48 -23.28
CA HIS A 915 8.31 -13.51 -24.35
C HIS A 915 8.34 -12.22 -25.19
N GLN A 916 7.79 -11.10 -24.69
CA GLN A 916 7.62 -9.84 -25.44
C GLN A 916 8.93 -9.20 -25.97
N ASP A 917 10.09 -9.54 -25.40
CA ASP A 917 11.40 -9.11 -25.91
C ASP A 917 11.78 -9.79 -27.24
N PHE A 918 11.26 -10.98 -27.53
CA PHE A 918 11.40 -11.67 -28.81
C PHE A 918 10.41 -11.07 -29.81
N GLN A 919 10.91 -10.51 -30.91
CA GLN A 919 10.05 -9.75 -31.83
C GLN A 919 9.30 -10.65 -32.80
N PHE A 920 8.11 -10.20 -33.20
CA PHE A 920 7.31 -10.81 -34.26
C PHE A 920 8.13 -11.21 -35.50
N ASP A 921 9.03 -10.33 -35.94
CA ASP A 921 9.93 -10.55 -37.07
C ASP A 921 10.83 -11.77 -36.93
N GLN A 922 11.26 -12.12 -35.71
CA GLN A 922 12.07 -13.32 -35.46
C GLN A 922 11.21 -14.59 -35.43
N VAL A 923 9.90 -14.47 -35.13
CA VAL A 923 8.92 -15.55 -35.34
C VAL A 923 8.72 -15.78 -36.83
N LEU A 924 8.66 -14.71 -37.64
CA LEU A 924 8.60 -14.81 -39.10
C LEU A 924 9.89 -15.43 -39.69
N ASP A 925 11.06 -14.94 -39.28
CA ASP A 925 12.37 -15.44 -39.73
C ASP A 925 12.54 -16.94 -39.39
N GLU A 926 12.13 -17.38 -38.18
CA GLU A 926 12.19 -18.80 -37.75
C GLU A 926 11.24 -19.71 -38.55
N LEU A 927 10.11 -19.18 -39.02
CA LEU A 927 9.15 -19.90 -39.85
C LEU A 927 9.44 -19.78 -41.36
N GLY A 928 10.53 -19.09 -41.75
CA GLY A 928 10.88 -18.88 -43.16
C GLY A 928 9.90 -17.97 -43.90
N LEU A 929 9.23 -17.04 -43.20
CA LEU A 929 8.16 -16.21 -43.74
C LEU A 929 8.68 -14.80 -44.11
N PRO A 930 8.80 -14.45 -45.40
CA PRO A 930 9.26 -13.13 -45.80
C PRO A 930 8.22 -12.03 -45.46
N PRO A 931 8.65 -10.78 -45.17
CA PRO A 931 7.75 -9.65 -44.96
C PRO A 931 6.81 -9.38 -46.15
N GLY A 932 5.54 -9.08 -45.87
CA GLY A 932 4.50 -8.93 -46.89
C GLY A 932 4.16 -7.47 -47.26
N ALA A 933 4.11 -7.20 -48.57
CA ALA A 933 3.79 -5.88 -49.14
C ALA A 933 2.36 -5.40 -48.81
N ASP A 934 1.34 -6.25 -49.00
CA ASP A 934 -0.07 -5.88 -48.78
C ASP A 934 -0.76 -6.66 -47.65
N ARG A 935 -0.15 -7.75 -47.17
CA ARG A 935 -0.68 -8.64 -46.12
C ARG A 935 0.34 -8.89 -45.01
N ASN A 936 -0.10 -9.04 -43.76
CA ASN A 936 0.71 -9.61 -42.69
C ASN A 936 1.04 -11.06 -43.07
N PRO A 937 2.32 -11.45 -43.11
CA PRO A 937 2.71 -12.74 -43.66
C PRO A 937 2.30 -13.94 -42.81
N LEU A 938 1.94 -13.77 -41.53
CA LEU A 938 1.55 -14.88 -40.64
C LEU A 938 0.04 -15.19 -40.67
N THR A 939 -0.81 -14.16 -40.64
CA THR A 939 -2.28 -14.28 -40.58
C THR A 939 -3.00 -13.04 -41.10
N GLY A 940 -4.19 -13.23 -41.69
CA GLY A 940 -5.13 -12.19 -42.09
C GLY A 940 -5.96 -11.60 -40.94
N PHE A 941 -5.81 -12.06 -39.70
CA PHE A 941 -6.70 -11.69 -38.59
C PHE A 941 -5.97 -10.97 -37.45
N SER A 942 -6.47 -9.81 -37.03
CA SER A 942 -5.95 -9.07 -35.86
C SER A 942 -7.06 -8.51 -34.96
N LEU A 943 -6.76 -8.37 -33.67
CA LEU A 943 -7.66 -7.76 -32.69
C LEU A 943 -6.90 -6.84 -31.74
N ASN A 944 -7.28 -5.56 -31.75
CA ASN A 944 -6.72 -4.51 -30.93
C ASN A 944 -7.75 -4.02 -29.90
N PHE A 945 -7.33 -3.82 -28.65
CA PHE A 945 -8.18 -3.27 -27.58
C PHE A 945 -7.54 -2.04 -26.94
N MET A 946 -8.32 -0.97 -26.83
CA MET A 946 -7.97 0.28 -26.19
C MET A 946 -8.93 0.53 -25.03
N PRO A 947 -8.57 0.16 -23.78
CA PRO A 947 -9.41 0.45 -22.62
C PRO A 947 -9.60 1.97 -22.43
N GLN A 948 -10.72 2.34 -21.82
CA GLN A 948 -11.10 3.73 -21.60
C GLN A 948 -10.18 4.42 -20.60
N ALA A 949 -9.75 5.65 -20.89
CA ALA A 949 -9.18 6.52 -19.87
C ALA A 949 -10.28 7.09 -18.96
N ASP A 950 -10.11 6.95 -17.64
CA ASP A 950 -11.08 7.48 -16.66
C ASP A 950 -11.29 9.00 -16.78
N GLY A 951 -12.48 9.45 -16.40
CA GLY A 951 -13.08 10.76 -16.75
C GLY A 951 -12.42 12.04 -16.23
N ASP A 952 -11.23 11.96 -15.63
CA ASP A 952 -10.41 13.11 -15.22
C ASP A 952 -9.45 13.58 -16.34
N ALA A 953 -9.37 12.85 -17.45
CA ALA A 953 -8.59 13.24 -18.62
C ALA A 953 -9.26 14.40 -19.39
N PRO A 954 -8.58 15.53 -19.66
CA PRO A 954 -9.15 16.61 -20.47
C PRO A 954 -9.44 16.12 -21.89
N GLY A 955 -10.41 16.71 -22.60
CA GLY A 955 -10.79 16.28 -23.96
C GLY A 955 -9.65 16.26 -25.00
N LEU A 956 -8.57 17.01 -24.73
CA LEU A 956 -7.28 16.96 -25.41
C LEU A 956 -6.57 15.59 -25.38
N ALA A 957 -6.80 14.78 -24.35
CA ALA A 957 -6.05 13.57 -24.05
C ALA A 957 -6.68 12.28 -24.63
N THR A 958 -7.87 12.38 -25.24
CA THR A 958 -8.58 11.26 -25.85
C THR A 958 -8.58 11.42 -27.37
N PRO A 959 -7.54 10.95 -28.09
CA PRO A 959 -7.48 11.05 -29.54
C PRO A 959 -8.70 10.37 -30.18
N ARG A 960 -9.46 11.12 -30.98
CA ARG A 960 -10.43 10.53 -31.90
C ARG A 960 -9.65 9.93 -33.08
N HIS A 961 -9.11 8.74 -32.87
CA HIS A 961 -8.56 7.91 -33.93
C HIS A 961 -9.61 7.73 -35.05
N ALA A 962 -9.15 7.78 -36.29
CA ALA A 962 -9.87 7.18 -37.39
C ALA A 962 -8.85 6.75 -38.43
N ASP A 963 -8.41 5.51 -38.30
CA ASP A 963 -7.73 4.77 -39.37
C ASP A 963 -8.77 4.28 -40.42
N ARG A 964 -9.88 5.03 -40.55
CA ARG A 964 -11.03 4.75 -41.42
C ARG A 964 -10.64 5.00 -42.87
N GLY A 965 -10.21 3.93 -43.55
CA GLY A 965 -10.01 3.91 -45.00
C GLY A 965 -8.57 3.69 -45.48
N TYR A 966 -7.59 3.57 -44.58
CA TYR A 966 -6.21 3.23 -44.98
C TYR A 966 -5.99 1.72 -45.10
N ARG A 967 -4.86 1.35 -45.72
CA ARG A 967 -4.59 -0.04 -46.05
C ARG A 967 -4.31 -0.89 -44.83
N LEU A 968 -5.15 -1.89 -44.65
CA LEU A 968 -4.92 -2.96 -43.68
C LEU A 968 -3.84 -3.91 -44.21
N LYS A 969 -2.91 -4.28 -43.33
CA LYS A 969 -2.11 -5.51 -43.48
C LYS A 969 -2.94 -6.77 -43.19
N TYR A 970 -4.08 -6.63 -42.52
CA TYR A 970 -4.99 -7.74 -42.22
C TYR A 970 -6.12 -7.79 -43.26
N ASP A 971 -6.78 -8.92 -43.38
CA ASP A 971 -8.06 -9.01 -44.11
C ASP A 971 -9.20 -8.45 -43.25
N LEU A 972 -9.07 -8.66 -41.93
CA LEU A 972 -9.95 -8.16 -40.90
C LEU A 972 -9.14 -7.76 -39.64
N LEU A 973 -9.37 -6.53 -39.19
CA LEU A 973 -8.89 -5.97 -37.94
C LEU A 973 -10.09 -5.50 -37.11
N MET A 974 -10.30 -6.08 -35.93
CA MET A 974 -11.26 -5.55 -34.96
C MET A 974 -10.57 -4.63 -33.95
N LEU A 975 -11.18 -3.47 -33.70
CA LEU A 975 -10.70 -2.40 -32.83
C LEU A 975 -11.77 -2.10 -31.77
N ILE A 976 -11.53 -2.47 -30.52
CA ILE A 976 -12.47 -2.20 -29.41
C ILE A 976 -11.96 -1.00 -28.61
N ARG A 977 -12.81 0.02 -28.41
CA ARG A 977 -12.48 1.26 -27.68
C ARG A 977 -13.56 1.62 -26.66
N GLY A 978 -13.19 2.04 -25.46
CA GLY A 978 -14.15 2.57 -24.47
C GLY A 978 -14.24 4.10 -24.50
N TRP A 979 -15.44 4.65 -24.67
CA TRP A 979 -15.75 6.08 -24.75
C TRP A 979 -16.91 6.44 -23.79
N HIS A 980 -16.64 7.24 -22.75
CA HIS A 980 -17.64 7.74 -21.78
C HIS A 980 -18.41 6.59 -21.10
N ASP A 981 -19.67 6.37 -21.45
CA ASP A 981 -20.50 5.29 -20.91
C ASP A 981 -20.68 4.12 -21.90
N ALA A 982 -19.99 4.11 -23.05
CA ALA A 982 -20.16 3.14 -24.12
C ALA A 982 -18.86 2.43 -24.52
N THR A 983 -18.95 1.15 -24.90
CA THR A 983 -17.87 0.43 -25.57
C THR A 983 -18.18 0.36 -27.06
N HIS A 984 -17.29 0.90 -27.89
CA HIS A 984 -17.39 0.92 -29.33
C HIS A 984 -16.56 -0.23 -29.92
N VAL A 985 -17.12 -0.92 -30.92
CA VAL A 985 -16.43 -1.93 -31.73
C VAL A 985 -16.34 -1.39 -33.16
N GLU A 986 -15.12 -1.20 -33.65
CA GLU A 986 -14.85 -0.88 -35.05
C GLU A 986 -14.30 -2.12 -35.77
N PHE A 987 -14.99 -2.58 -36.83
CA PHE A 987 -14.46 -3.58 -37.74
C PHE A 987 -13.87 -2.88 -38.95
N GLN A 988 -12.55 -3.00 -39.13
CA GLN A 988 -11.86 -2.57 -40.33
C GLN A 988 -11.55 -3.80 -41.19
N TYR A 989 -11.96 -3.77 -42.45
CA TYR A 989 -11.86 -4.91 -43.36
C TYR A 989 -11.53 -4.45 -44.78
N ARG A 990 -10.98 -5.35 -45.62
CA ARG A 990 -10.76 -5.04 -47.04
C ARG A 990 -12.10 -4.80 -47.74
N ALA A 991 -12.14 -3.86 -48.69
CA ALA A 991 -13.31 -3.68 -49.53
C ALA A 991 -13.68 -5.00 -50.24
N GLY A 992 -14.97 -5.21 -50.53
CA GLY A 992 -15.46 -6.42 -51.20
C GLY A 992 -15.34 -7.74 -50.41
N LEU A 993 -14.83 -7.73 -49.17
CA LEU A 993 -14.80 -8.92 -48.30
C LEU A 993 -16.19 -9.26 -47.75
N LEU A 994 -16.96 -8.22 -47.42
CA LEU A 994 -18.33 -8.21 -46.90
C LEU A 994 -19.02 -6.92 -47.38
N SER A 995 -20.34 -6.96 -47.63
CA SER A 995 -21.15 -5.76 -47.85
C SER A 995 -21.43 -5.01 -46.54
N PRO A 996 -21.89 -3.74 -46.59
CA PRO A 996 -22.28 -2.98 -45.39
C PRO A 996 -23.34 -3.66 -44.52
N SER A 997 -24.29 -4.39 -45.12
CA SER A 997 -25.30 -5.15 -44.38
C SER A 997 -24.73 -6.42 -43.74
N GLU A 998 -23.89 -7.18 -44.46
CA GLU A 998 -23.29 -8.41 -43.91
C GLU A 998 -22.36 -8.11 -42.74
N ILE A 999 -21.69 -6.94 -42.70
CA ILE A 999 -20.85 -6.55 -41.56
C ILE A 999 -21.68 -6.01 -40.36
N GLU A 1000 -22.89 -5.47 -40.57
CA GLU A 1000 -23.85 -5.16 -39.50
C GLU A 1000 -24.41 -6.45 -38.86
N GLU A 1001 -24.71 -7.46 -39.67
CA GLU A 1001 -25.03 -8.82 -39.21
C GLU A 1001 -23.85 -9.42 -38.45
N CYS A 1002 -22.61 -9.30 -38.95
CA CYS A 1002 -21.40 -9.76 -38.25
C CYS A 1002 -21.18 -9.11 -36.88
N PHE A 1003 -21.50 -7.82 -36.69
CA PHE A 1003 -21.46 -7.18 -35.36
C PHE A 1003 -22.48 -7.82 -34.41
N THR A 1004 -23.66 -8.17 -34.92
CA THR A 1004 -24.74 -8.83 -34.16
C THR A 1004 -24.34 -10.26 -33.78
N ASP A 1005 -23.74 -11.02 -34.69
CA ASP A 1005 -23.21 -12.37 -34.44
C ASP A 1005 -22.04 -12.34 -33.45
N TYR A 1006 -21.11 -11.39 -33.60
CA TYR A 1006 -20.01 -11.20 -32.64
C TYR A 1006 -20.54 -10.90 -31.23
N CYS A 1007 -21.52 -9.99 -31.12
CA CYS A 1007 -22.19 -9.71 -29.85
C CYS A 1007 -22.89 -10.95 -29.28
N SER A 1008 -23.53 -11.78 -30.13
CA SER A 1008 -24.19 -13.02 -29.71
C SER A 1008 -23.19 -14.07 -29.20
N HIS A 1009 -22.03 -14.21 -29.85
CA HIS A 1009 -20.94 -15.07 -29.36
C HIS A 1009 -20.34 -14.57 -28.04
N LEU A 1010 -20.24 -13.25 -27.86
CA LEU A 1010 -19.75 -12.58 -26.65
C LEU A 1010 -20.75 -12.70 -25.48
N GLU A 1011 -22.05 -12.59 -25.75
CA GLU A 1011 -23.13 -12.82 -24.79
C GLU A 1011 -23.15 -14.29 -24.33
N ALA A 1012 -23.07 -15.24 -25.28
CA ALA A 1012 -22.97 -16.66 -24.98
C ALA A 1012 -21.71 -17.06 -24.20
N LEU A 1013 -20.59 -16.33 -24.36
CA LEU A 1013 -19.40 -16.46 -23.52
C LEU A 1013 -19.58 -15.80 -22.14
N SER A 1014 -20.40 -14.76 -22.04
CA SER A 1014 -20.65 -14.01 -20.80
C SER A 1014 -21.65 -14.69 -19.86
N HIS A 1015 -22.48 -15.61 -20.37
CA HIS A 1015 -23.42 -16.41 -19.57
C HIS A 1015 -22.91 -17.78 -19.11
N ALA A 1016 -21.72 -18.20 -19.56
CA ALA A 1016 -21.10 -19.49 -19.22
C ALA A 1016 -20.21 -19.45 -17.96
#